data_AF-A0A0B7N167-F1
#
_entry.id   AF-A0A0B7N167-F1
#
_cell.length_a   1.000
_cell.length_b   1.000
_cell.length_c   1.000
_cell.angle_alpha   90.00
_cell.angle_beta   90.00
_cell.angle_gamma   90.00
#
_symmetry.space_group_name_H-M   'P 1'
#
loop_
_entity.id
_entity.type
_entity.pdbx_description
1 polymer ?
#
loop_
_entity_poly.entity_id
_entity_poly.type
_entity_poly.pdbx_seq_one_letter_code
_entity_poly.pdbx_strand_id
1 'polypeptide(L)'
;MPGNDLDPIAFFEHLAATSQSSNEDETRMTYLTVEKQQNRNMKQLLNSRSLETIKADNNEEDEDDDEENHAKEMDEADSPSPQQHSKSFSSSWHELVASYRLEKEALSQHLKDQLIALEEVEEHFDQANIDLNSKIENSYRELSMHIKDHQQHITSKNQQFQKEQNIMREIKRFQDEKIKLNVGGQLFETSLTTLRKDPNSMLASMFSDNSTIQPDADNSYFIDRDGTYFRFVLNYLRDLRIPAGVTQDPKIMDELMQEARFYGLNDLLGLRWKSMPVITQDELHRLYPLPIRNPNENVAYRPTVFQLQGKNLCNLDFSDYHIDPRSCFKDSYLENCIFKNSKFGFDFDYQVDFTFTYLKGATFPKEGTNNRASGVEIRMEGAILSENPEDMFPQNEHIEEHIKRHGRRLDYEERKRKREARQAHKASQYAQKVHGLKAKMLNKKRHAEKIQMKKTIKQHEEKNAKQKSADAIPEGAVPTYLLDREGEDRAKILSNMVKQKRKEKAGKWSVPLPTVRGMAEDEMFKVVKTGKHKTKQWKRLVTKATFVGEGFTRKPPKYERFVRPMGLRYKKAHVTHPELKATFCLPIIGVKKNPQSPLYTQLGVITKGTVLEVNVSELGLVTTGGKVVWGKYAQVTNNPEGLDSGLNDTKFKSTNEFCGF
;
A
#
# COMPACT_ATOMS: atom_id res chain seq x y z
N MET A 1 30.39 -2.03 10.76
CA MET A 1 29.26 -1.10 10.90
C MET A 1 28.16 -1.47 9.90
N PRO A 2 27.21 -2.32 10.29
CA PRO A 2 25.78 -2.11 10.09
C PRO A 2 25.19 -1.64 11.45
N GLY A 3 24.22 -0.76 11.59
CA GLY A 3 22.99 -0.57 10.82
C GLY A 3 21.82 -0.87 11.76
N ASN A 4 21.67 -0.10 12.84
CA ASN A 4 20.59 -0.25 13.83
C ASN A 4 19.34 0.49 13.32
N ASP A 5 18.39 -0.26 12.79
CA ASP A 5 17.00 0.14 12.72
C ASP A 5 16.38 -0.10 14.11
N LEU A 6 16.12 1.00 14.84
CA LEU A 6 15.43 0.97 16.13
C LEU A 6 13.92 1.00 15.90
N ASP A 7 13.25 -0.03 16.40
CA ASP A 7 11.80 -0.20 16.42
C ASP A 7 11.13 0.93 17.25
N PRO A 8 10.18 1.71 16.69
CA PRO A 8 9.52 2.82 17.40
C PRO A 8 8.77 2.40 18.66
N ILE A 9 8.38 1.12 18.74
CA ILE A 9 7.67 0.55 19.89
C ILE A 9 8.62 0.32 21.06
N ALA A 10 9.86 -0.13 20.79
CA ALA A 10 10.89 -0.34 21.80
C ALA A 10 11.35 0.98 22.45
N PHE A 11 11.32 2.09 21.70
CA PHE A 11 11.65 3.42 22.24
C PHE A 11 10.58 3.93 23.22
N PHE A 12 9.30 3.65 22.96
CA PHE A 12 8.19 4.02 23.84
C PHE A 12 8.09 3.14 25.09
N GLU A 13 8.37 1.83 24.96
CA GLU A 13 8.45 0.92 26.10
C GLU A 13 9.63 1.25 27.01
N HIS A 14 10.77 1.68 26.46
CA HIS A 14 11.91 2.12 27.26
C HIS A 14 11.62 3.44 27.99
N LEU A 15 10.87 4.38 27.40
CA LEU A 15 10.42 5.61 28.06
C LEU A 15 9.40 5.33 29.18
N ALA A 16 8.47 4.38 28.96
CA ALA A 16 7.52 3.96 29.98
C ALA A 16 8.22 3.24 31.16
N ALA A 17 9.22 2.39 30.88
CA ALA A 17 10.02 1.73 31.91
C ALA A 17 10.92 2.71 32.69
N THR A 18 11.41 3.77 32.05
CA THR A 18 12.23 4.80 32.73
C THR A 18 11.37 5.73 33.61
N SER A 19 10.07 5.87 33.31
CA SER A 19 9.11 6.60 34.17
C SER A 19 8.64 5.83 35.41
N GLN A 20 8.96 4.54 35.51
CA GLN A 20 8.62 3.70 36.67
C GLN A 20 9.77 3.58 37.69
N SER A 21 10.90 4.26 37.50
CA SER A 21 12.02 4.26 38.46
C SER A 21 12.41 5.65 38.98
N SER A 22 11.47 6.59 39.05
CA SER A 22 11.71 7.82 39.82
C SER A 22 11.38 7.56 41.29
N ASN A 23 12.42 7.35 42.10
CA ASN A 23 12.45 7.44 43.57
C ASN A 23 11.96 8.82 44.12
N GLU A 24 11.29 9.63 43.31
CA GLU A 24 10.86 10.99 43.62
C GLU A 24 9.56 11.00 44.44
N ASP A 25 8.66 10.03 44.26
CA ASP A 25 7.41 9.98 45.04
C ASP A 25 7.60 9.39 46.45
N GLU A 26 8.50 8.41 46.62
CA GLU A 26 8.86 7.90 47.96
C GLU A 26 9.68 8.91 48.76
N THR A 27 10.56 9.68 48.11
CA THR A 27 11.26 10.79 48.77
C THR A 27 10.29 11.91 49.16
N ARG A 28 9.29 12.24 48.34
CA ARG A 28 8.30 13.27 48.68
C ARG A 28 7.39 12.86 49.84
N MET A 29 6.99 11.59 49.91
CA MET A 29 6.19 11.05 51.03
C MET A 29 6.99 10.94 52.34
N THR A 30 8.29 10.64 52.26
CA THR A 30 9.19 10.65 53.43
C THR A 30 9.47 12.07 53.93
N TYR A 31 9.65 13.06 53.05
CA TYR A 31 9.77 14.47 53.46
C TYR A 31 8.50 14.99 54.15
N LEU A 32 7.31 14.70 53.63
CA LEU A 32 6.03 15.12 54.23
C LEU A 32 5.72 14.43 55.58
N THR A 33 6.21 13.20 55.78
CA THR A 33 6.07 12.50 57.06
C THR A 33 7.06 13.01 58.10
N VAL A 34 8.31 13.31 57.71
CA VAL A 34 9.31 13.95 58.58
C VAL A 34 8.85 15.35 59.02
N GLU A 35 8.26 16.15 58.13
CA GLU A 35 7.75 17.49 58.45
C GLU A 35 6.53 17.43 59.39
N LYS A 36 5.63 16.45 59.22
CA LYS A 36 4.53 16.19 60.16
C LYS A 36 5.02 15.70 61.53
N GLN A 37 6.10 14.91 61.57
CA GLN A 37 6.73 14.46 62.81
C GLN A 37 7.41 15.62 63.55
N GLN A 38 8.13 16.49 62.82
CA GLN A 38 8.76 17.70 63.36
C GLN A 38 7.71 18.67 63.92
N ASN A 39 6.59 18.89 63.22
CA ASN A 39 5.50 19.74 63.72
C ASN A 39 4.77 19.14 64.93
N ARG A 40 4.64 17.81 65.04
CA ARG A 40 4.13 17.14 66.25
C ARG A 40 5.07 17.28 67.44
N ASN A 41 6.38 17.10 67.22
CA ASN A 41 7.40 17.28 68.26
C ASN A 41 7.47 18.74 68.73
N MET A 42 7.29 19.71 67.82
CA MET A 42 7.25 21.13 68.15
C MET A 42 6.00 21.51 68.98
N LYS A 43 4.84 20.92 68.65
CA LYS A 43 3.62 21.03 69.49
C LYS A 43 3.79 20.39 70.87
N GLN A 44 4.48 19.26 70.98
CA GLN A 44 4.78 18.63 72.28
C GLN A 44 5.78 19.45 73.11
N LEU A 45 6.80 20.05 72.48
CA LEU A 45 7.75 20.96 73.11
C LEU A 45 7.12 22.28 73.59
N LEU A 46 6.12 22.78 72.87
CA LEU A 46 5.34 23.96 73.27
C LEU A 46 4.40 23.62 74.44
N ASN A 47 3.76 22.44 74.45
CA ASN A 47 2.96 21.99 75.59
C ASN A 47 3.80 21.68 76.83
N SER A 48 5.04 21.18 76.69
CA SER A 48 5.92 20.95 77.84
C SER A 48 6.52 22.25 78.38
N ARG A 49 6.83 23.23 77.52
CA ARG A 49 7.29 24.57 77.95
C ARG A 49 6.24 25.38 78.71
N SER A 50 4.96 25.22 78.36
CA SER A 50 3.86 25.88 79.07
C SER A 50 3.62 25.32 80.48
N LEU A 51 4.10 24.10 80.78
CA LEU A 51 4.01 23.47 82.10
C LEU A 51 5.28 23.61 82.94
N GLU A 52 6.43 23.92 82.33
CA GLU A 52 7.71 24.12 83.03
C GLU A 52 8.02 25.60 83.37
N THR A 53 7.24 26.57 82.86
CA THR A 53 7.45 28.01 83.16
C THR A 53 6.56 28.57 84.28
N ILE A 54 5.80 27.72 84.97
CA ILE A 54 5.04 28.07 86.20
C ILE A 54 5.58 27.30 87.43
N LYS A 55 6.76 26.67 87.34
CA LYS A 55 7.45 26.12 88.51
C LYS A 55 8.85 26.72 88.67
N ALA A 56 8.98 27.40 89.81
CA ALA A 56 10.21 27.82 90.50
C ALA A 56 10.95 29.04 89.92
N ASP A 57 10.70 30.22 90.50
CA ASP A 57 11.67 30.74 91.48
C ASP A 57 11.00 31.70 92.47
N ASN A 58 10.79 31.18 93.68
CA ASN A 58 10.90 31.87 94.96
C ASN A 58 11.11 30.76 95.99
N ASN A 59 12.34 30.25 96.06
CA ASN A 59 12.99 29.93 97.35
C ASN A 59 12.94 31.23 98.18
N GLU A 60 12.79 31.28 99.49
CA GLU A 60 13.24 30.48 100.63
C GLU A 60 12.53 31.21 101.80
N GLU A 61 11.81 30.55 102.70
CA GLU A 61 12.27 30.08 104.01
C GLU A 61 11.02 29.52 104.76
N ASP A 62 11.30 28.70 105.76
CA ASP A 62 10.44 28.26 106.87
C ASP A 62 9.57 27.03 106.59
N GLU A 63 10.13 25.85 106.85
CA GLU A 63 10.23 25.20 108.18
C GLU A 63 8.94 24.48 108.53
N ASP A 64 9.09 23.17 108.61
CA ASP A 64 8.16 22.21 109.18
C ASP A 64 7.73 22.69 110.59
N ASP A 65 6.45 22.57 110.91
CA ASP A 65 6.04 21.71 112.03
C ASP A 65 4.51 21.73 112.20
N ASP A 66 3.97 20.52 112.12
CA ASP A 66 2.74 20.12 112.77
C ASP A 66 2.82 20.50 114.26
N GLU A 67 1.75 21.06 114.82
CA GLU A 67 1.10 20.50 116.02
C GLU A 67 0.06 21.46 116.62
N GLU A 68 -1.20 21.00 116.59
CA GLU A 68 -2.23 21.44 117.51
C GLU A 68 -2.05 20.69 118.85
N ASN A 69 -1.46 21.41 119.80
CA ASN A 69 -1.72 21.45 121.25
C ASN A 69 -2.31 20.22 121.98
N HIS A 70 -1.52 19.74 122.97
CA HIS A 70 -2.02 19.17 124.21
C HIS A 70 -1.41 19.86 125.45
N ALA A 71 -2.23 20.71 126.09
CA ALA A 71 -2.45 20.90 127.54
C ALA A 71 -1.34 21.31 128.55
N LYS A 72 -1.73 22.31 129.37
CA LYS A 72 -1.53 22.60 130.83
C LYS A 72 -0.78 23.92 131.12
N GLU A 73 -1.40 24.98 131.65
CA GLU A 73 -2.04 25.25 132.97
C GLU A 73 -1.04 25.69 134.06
N MET A 74 -1.12 26.98 134.47
CA MET A 74 -1.17 27.55 135.86
C MET A 74 -0.59 28.98 135.99
N ASP A 75 -1.45 29.90 136.48
CA ASP A 75 -1.29 31.02 137.45
C ASP A 75 -0.19 32.12 137.27
N GLU A 76 -0.30 33.41 137.65
CA GLU A 76 -1.30 34.28 138.31
C GLU A 76 -0.89 35.78 138.13
N ALA A 77 -1.89 36.69 138.26
CA ALA A 77 -1.85 38.09 138.77
C ALA A 77 -1.03 39.23 138.11
N ASP A 78 -1.74 40.21 137.51
CA ASP A 78 -2.15 41.52 138.12
C ASP A 78 -2.23 42.69 137.10
N SER A 79 -3.21 43.59 137.29
CA SER A 79 -3.64 44.71 136.41
C SER A 79 -2.75 45.98 136.55
N PRO A 80 -3.01 47.18 135.94
CA PRO A 80 -4.07 47.65 135.02
C PRO A 80 -3.62 48.55 133.81
N SER A 81 -4.58 48.91 132.94
CA SER A 81 -4.49 49.78 131.73
C SER A 81 -4.11 51.26 132.02
N PRO A 82 -3.87 52.21 131.04
CA PRO A 82 -4.89 52.67 130.06
C PRO A 82 -4.48 53.41 128.74
N GLN A 83 -5.48 53.50 127.83
CA GLN A 83 -5.90 54.66 127.00
C GLN A 83 -5.07 55.08 125.75
N GLN A 84 -5.64 54.94 124.54
CA GLN A 84 -6.51 55.88 123.77
C GLN A 84 -5.73 56.88 122.91
N HIS A 85 -5.56 56.61 121.61
CA HIS A 85 -5.51 57.57 120.48
C HIS A 85 -5.36 56.80 119.13
N SER A 86 -6.42 56.19 118.58
CA SER A 86 -6.37 55.69 117.17
C SER A 86 -7.72 55.42 116.48
N LYS A 87 -8.87 55.63 117.15
CA LYS A 87 -10.20 55.21 116.64
C LYS A 87 -10.71 55.98 115.41
N SER A 88 -10.08 57.09 115.02
CA SER A 88 -10.49 57.85 113.81
C SER A 88 -9.79 57.42 112.53
N PHE A 89 -8.63 56.76 112.60
CA PHE A 89 -7.92 56.31 111.40
C PHE A 89 -8.38 54.91 110.97
N SER A 90 -8.67 54.04 111.94
CA SER A 90 -9.12 52.66 111.71
C SER A 90 -10.42 52.57 110.90
N SER A 91 -11.42 53.42 111.16
CA SER A 91 -12.70 53.34 110.44
C SER A 91 -12.59 53.73 108.94
N SER A 92 -11.84 54.80 108.63
CA SER A 92 -11.60 55.22 107.24
C SER A 92 -10.69 54.25 106.48
N TRP A 93 -9.71 53.66 107.16
CA TRP A 93 -8.85 52.62 106.58
C TRP A 93 -9.64 51.33 106.29
N HIS A 94 -10.56 50.93 107.18
CA HIS A 94 -11.42 49.77 106.96
C HIS A 94 -12.41 49.97 105.81
N GLU A 95 -12.98 51.16 105.63
CA GLU A 95 -13.84 51.47 104.47
C GLU A 95 -13.05 51.49 103.16
N LEU A 96 -11.85 52.09 103.13
CA LEU A 96 -11.00 52.08 101.95
C LEU A 96 -10.58 50.65 101.57
N VAL A 97 -10.16 49.85 102.55
CA VAL A 97 -9.81 48.44 102.34
C VAL A 97 -11.02 47.61 101.91
N ALA A 98 -12.21 47.88 102.46
CA ALA A 98 -13.43 47.20 102.03
C ALA A 98 -13.80 47.55 100.57
N SER A 99 -13.69 48.83 100.20
CA SER A 99 -13.93 49.29 98.82
C SER A 99 -12.93 48.69 97.84
N TYR A 100 -11.64 48.65 98.19
CA TYR A 100 -10.58 48.04 97.38
C TYR A 100 -10.74 46.52 97.28
N ARG A 101 -11.17 45.84 98.34
CA ARG A 101 -11.48 44.39 98.31
C ARG A 101 -12.65 44.10 97.38
N LEU A 102 -13.73 44.88 97.47
CA LEU A 102 -14.89 44.77 96.58
C LEU A 102 -14.51 45.02 95.12
N GLU A 103 -13.71 46.04 94.84
CA GLU A 103 -13.25 46.36 93.49
C GLU A 103 -12.29 45.28 92.94
N LYS A 104 -11.39 44.76 93.78
CA LYS A 104 -10.51 43.64 93.43
C LYS A 104 -11.30 42.35 93.17
N GLU A 105 -12.33 42.06 93.97
CA GLU A 105 -13.22 40.92 93.75
C GLU A 105 -14.04 41.09 92.47
N ALA A 106 -14.58 42.29 92.21
CA ALA A 106 -15.31 42.59 90.98
C ALA A 106 -14.42 42.45 89.73
N LEU A 107 -13.18 42.96 89.78
CA LEU A 107 -12.20 42.80 88.71
C LEU A 107 -11.80 41.33 88.52
N SER A 108 -11.63 40.58 89.63
CA SER A 108 -11.30 39.16 89.58
C SER A 108 -12.44 38.33 88.99
N GLN A 109 -13.70 38.66 89.30
CA GLN A 109 -14.85 38.01 88.68
C GLN A 109 -14.94 38.37 87.20
N HIS A 110 -14.73 39.63 86.83
CA HIS A 110 -14.72 40.05 85.44
C HIS A 110 -13.65 39.33 84.61
N LEU A 111 -12.43 39.16 85.15
CA LEU A 111 -11.36 38.40 84.50
C LEU A 111 -11.71 36.91 84.35
N LYS A 112 -12.39 36.32 85.34
CA LYS A 112 -12.88 34.92 85.25
C LYS A 112 -13.95 34.78 84.18
N ASP A 113 -14.91 35.71 84.13
CA ASP A 113 -15.97 35.73 83.11
C ASP A 113 -15.37 35.88 81.70
N GLN A 114 -14.36 36.74 81.53
CA GLN A 114 -13.66 36.86 80.25
C GLN A 114 -12.86 35.60 79.87
N LEU A 115 -12.26 34.91 80.85
CA LEU A 115 -11.56 33.65 80.60
C LEU A 115 -12.54 32.56 80.13
N ILE A 116 -13.69 32.44 80.77
CA ILE A 116 -14.76 31.49 80.39
C ILE A 116 -15.27 31.82 78.98
N ALA A 117 -15.52 33.09 78.67
CA ALA A 117 -15.96 33.49 77.34
C ALA A 117 -14.92 33.19 76.25
N LEU A 118 -13.62 33.27 76.56
CA LEU A 118 -12.54 32.88 75.64
C LEU A 118 -12.49 31.36 75.43
N GLU A 119 -12.67 30.58 76.50
CA GLU A 119 -12.72 29.12 76.45
C GLU A 119 -13.89 28.63 75.57
N GLU A 120 -15.08 29.24 75.71
CA GLU A 120 -16.24 28.94 74.85
C GLU A 120 -15.96 29.24 73.36
N VAL A 121 -15.22 30.31 73.07
CA VAL A 121 -14.83 30.66 71.69
C VAL A 121 -13.82 29.67 71.13
N GLU A 122 -12.87 29.20 71.94
CA GLU A 122 -11.88 28.19 71.55
C GLU A 122 -12.56 26.84 71.26
N GLU A 123 -13.49 26.40 72.11
CA GLU A 123 -14.29 25.19 71.88
C GLU A 123 -15.11 25.28 70.58
N HIS A 124 -15.73 26.44 70.32
CA HIS A 124 -16.48 26.65 69.07
C HIS A 124 -15.56 26.60 67.85
N PHE A 125 -14.34 27.14 67.95
CA PHE A 125 -13.36 27.09 66.87
C PHE A 125 -12.91 25.66 66.58
N ASP A 126 -12.61 24.88 67.63
CA ASP A 126 -12.22 23.48 67.50
C ASP A 126 -13.34 22.62 66.90
N GLN A 127 -14.58 22.84 67.33
CA GLN A 127 -15.74 22.14 66.79
C GLN A 127 -15.95 22.48 65.30
N ALA A 128 -15.80 23.75 64.92
CA ALA A 128 -15.89 24.17 63.52
C ALA A 128 -14.77 23.58 62.65
N ASN A 129 -13.56 23.47 63.20
CA ASN A 129 -12.42 22.88 62.51
C ASN A 129 -12.59 21.36 62.32
N ILE A 130 -13.13 20.65 63.32
CA ILE A 130 -13.49 19.22 63.20
C ILE A 130 -14.54 19.01 62.11
N ASP A 131 -15.60 19.82 62.09
CA ASP A 131 -16.66 19.73 61.07
C ASP A 131 -16.11 20.00 59.66
N LEU A 132 -15.25 21.01 59.50
CA LEU A 132 -14.62 21.32 58.22
C LEU A 132 -13.74 20.17 57.71
N ASN A 133 -12.91 19.59 58.58
CA ASN A 133 -12.05 18.46 58.21
C ASN A 133 -12.87 17.22 57.85
N SER A 134 -13.96 16.96 58.55
CA SER A 134 -14.91 15.89 58.23
C SER A 134 -15.55 16.07 56.84
N LYS A 135 -16.00 17.30 56.52
CA LYS A 135 -16.56 17.64 55.20
C LYS A 135 -15.54 17.46 54.07
N ILE A 136 -14.30 17.88 54.32
CA ILE A 136 -13.20 17.72 53.37
C ILE A 136 -12.93 16.23 53.13
N GLU A 137 -12.85 15.42 54.18
CA GLU A 137 -12.60 13.98 54.06
C GLU A 137 -13.72 13.25 53.30
N ASN A 138 -14.98 13.60 53.56
CA ASN A 138 -16.13 13.05 52.83
C ASN A 138 -16.08 13.41 51.34
N SER A 139 -15.75 14.66 51.01
CA SER A 139 -15.58 15.10 49.62
C SER A 139 -14.46 14.35 48.90
N TYR A 140 -13.32 14.09 49.59
CA TYR A 140 -12.24 13.29 49.04
C TYR A 140 -12.64 11.82 48.82
N ARG A 141 -13.43 11.23 49.72
CA ARG A 141 -13.93 9.86 49.56
C ARG A 141 -14.89 9.74 48.36
N GLU A 142 -15.81 10.67 48.21
CA GLU A 142 -16.74 10.69 47.07
C GLU A 142 -16.01 10.83 45.74
N LEU A 143 -15.05 11.76 45.66
CA LEU A 143 -14.24 11.95 44.46
C LEU A 143 -13.40 10.69 44.13
N SER A 144 -12.84 10.05 45.16
CA SER A 144 -12.09 8.80 45.00
C SER A 144 -12.97 7.66 44.48
N MET A 145 -14.20 7.52 44.98
CA MET A 145 -15.16 6.54 44.46
C MET A 145 -15.51 6.81 42.99
N HIS A 146 -15.78 8.06 42.61
CA HIS A 146 -16.06 8.44 41.23
C HIS A 146 -14.90 8.12 40.27
N ILE A 147 -13.66 8.42 40.68
CA ILE A 147 -12.47 8.12 39.89
C ILE A 147 -12.32 6.61 39.69
N LYS A 148 -12.56 5.82 40.74
CA LYS A 148 -12.46 4.36 40.70
C LYS A 148 -13.54 3.74 39.81
N ASP A 149 -14.77 4.21 39.89
CA ASP A 149 -15.87 3.78 39.03
C ASP A 149 -15.61 4.13 37.56
N HIS A 150 -15.10 5.33 37.30
CA HIS A 150 -14.72 5.75 35.95
C HIS A 150 -13.58 4.90 35.38
N GLN A 151 -12.57 4.55 36.19
CA GLN A 151 -11.50 3.63 35.79
C GLN A 151 -12.04 2.23 35.47
N GLN A 152 -12.98 1.71 36.26
CA GLN A 152 -13.65 0.44 35.99
C GLN A 152 -14.48 0.48 34.70
N HIS A 153 -15.15 1.60 34.43
CA HIS A 153 -15.89 1.80 33.19
C HIS A 153 -14.96 1.82 31.96
N ILE A 154 -13.84 2.55 32.03
CA ILE A 154 -12.84 2.61 30.95
C ILE A 154 -12.23 1.23 30.70
N THR A 155 -11.83 0.51 31.75
CA THR A 155 -11.26 -0.85 31.60
C THR A 155 -12.27 -1.82 30.99
N SER A 156 -13.54 -1.76 31.41
CA SER A 156 -14.60 -2.60 30.82
C SER A 156 -14.82 -2.30 29.33
N LYS A 157 -14.85 -1.02 28.95
CA LYS A 157 -14.94 -0.61 27.54
C LYS A 157 -13.74 -1.04 26.72
N ASN A 158 -12.53 -0.89 27.25
CA ASN A 158 -11.31 -1.31 26.56
C ASN A 158 -11.30 -2.82 26.32
N GLN A 159 -11.73 -3.62 27.28
CA GLN A 159 -11.88 -5.08 27.09
C GLN A 159 -12.89 -5.43 25.99
N GLN A 160 -14.01 -4.72 25.93
CA GLN A 160 -15.02 -4.93 24.88
C GLN A 160 -14.47 -4.56 23.50
N PHE A 161 -13.78 -3.42 23.38
CA PHE A 161 -13.10 -3.00 22.17
C PHE A 161 -12.03 -4.01 21.72
N GLN A 162 -11.26 -4.57 22.65
CA GLN A 162 -10.27 -5.60 22.35
C GLN A 162 -10.92 -6.87 21.76
N LYS A 163 -12.09 -7.28 22.28
CA LYS A 163 -12.86 -8.42 21.76
C LYS A 163 -13.37 -8.14 20.35
N GLU A 164 -13.93 -6.97 20.10
CA GLU A 164 -14.38 -6.55 18.76
C GLU A 164 -13.21 -6.51 17.76
N GLN A 165 -12.05 -6.00 18.17
CA GLN A 165 -10.85 -6.03 17.34
C GLN A 165 -10.37 -7.45 17.01
N ASN A 166 -10.45 -8.38 17.97
CA ASN A 166 -10.10 -9.78 17.73
C ASN A 166 -11.05 -10.43 16.72
N ILE A 167 -12.36 -10.22 16.87
CA ILE A 167 -13.38 -10.72 15.93
C ILE A 167 -13.15 -10.12 14.53
N MET A 168 -12.86 -8.82 14.44
CA MET A 168 -12.61 -8.14 13.17
C MET A 168 -11.32 -8.64 12.50
N ARG A 169 -10.27 -8.94 13.27
CA ARG A 169 -9.05 -9.60 12.77
C ARG A 169 -9.32 -11.01 12.24
N GLU A 170 -10.17 -11.76 12.92
CA GLU A 170 -10.53 -13.13 12.53
C GLU A 170 -11.38 -13.15 11.24
N ILE A 171 -12.35 -12.24 11.12
CA ILE A 171 -13.12 -12.04 9.88
C ILE A 171 -12.22 -11.64 8.71
N LYS A 172 -11.25 -10.75 8.94
CA LYS A 172 -10.27 -10.33 7.93
C LYS A 172 -9.41 -11.52 7.46
N ARG A 173 -8.93 -12.36 8.37
CA ARG A 173 -8.17 -13.58 8.05
C ARG A 173 -8.98 -14.53 7.15
N PHE A 174 -10.26 -14.74 7.43
CA PHE A 174 -11.13 -15.58 6.60
C PHE A 174 -11.44 -14.97 5.22
N GLN A 175 -11.46 -13.64 5.10
CA GLN A 175 -11.61 -12.96 3.81
C GLN A 175 -10.33 -12.99 2.98
N ASP A 176 -9.17 -12.85 3.62
CA ASP A 176 -7.85 -12.93 2.97
C ASP A 176 -7.55 -14.36 2.46
N GLU A 177 -8.22 -15.40 2.98
CA GLU A 177 -8.10 -16.78 2.50
C GLU A 177 -8.84 -17.04 1.18
N LYS A 178 -9.86 -16.25 0.82
CA LYS A 178 -10.66 -16.47 -0.40
C LYS A 178 -10.12 -15.67 -1.58
N ILE A 179 -9.90 -16.37 -2.69
CA ILE A 179 -9.36 -15.80 -3.93
C ILE A 179 -10.31 -16.08 -5.10
N LYS A 180 -10.43 -15.07 -5.95
CA LYS A 180 -11.14 -15.14 -7.24
C LYS A 180 -10.13 -15.28 -8.37
N LEU A 181 -10.32 -16.27 -9.22
CA LEU A 181 -9.52 -16.52 -10.42
C LEU A 181 -10.41 -16.35 -11.66
N ASN A 182 -9.92 -15.65 -12.67
CA ASN A 182 -10.56 -15.54 -13.97
C ASN A 182 -9.73 -16.31 -15.00
N VAL A 183 -10.16 -17.52 -15.37
CA VAL A 183 -9.43 -18.40 -16.27
C VAL A 183 -10.10 -18.40 -17.65
N GLY A 184 -9.50 -17.68 -18.60
CA GLY A 184 -10.01 -17.55 -19.98
C GLY A 184 -11.42 -16.95 -20.07
N GLY A 185 -11.83 -16.14 -19.09
CA GLY A 185 -13.17 -15.56 -19.00
C GLY A 185 -14.14 -16.29 -18.06
N GLN A 186 -13.77 -17.45 -17.51
CA GLN A 186 -14.57 -18.17 -16.51
C GLN A 186 -14.09 -17.83 -15.08
N LEU A 187 -15.02 -17.42 -14.22
CA LEU A 187 -14.73 -17.06 -12.83
C LEU A 187 -14.78 -18.28 -11.91
N PHE A 188 -13.72 -18.47 -11.13
CA PHE A 188 -13.58 -19.48 -10.09
C PHE A 188 -13.31 -18.83 -8.75
N GLU A 189 -13.92 -19.34 -7.68
CA GLU A 189 -13.65 -18.93 -6.31
C GLU A 189 -13.09 -20.12 -5.52
N THR A 190 -11.98 -19.90 -4.83
CA THR A 190 -11.31 -20.95 -4.04
C THR A 190 -10.46 -20.34 -2.92
N SER A 191 -9.88 -21.17 -2.06
CA SER A 191 -8.99 -20.72 -1.00
C SER A 191 -7.52 -20.71 -1.42
N LEU A 192 -6.71 -19.82 -0.82
CA LEU A 192 -5.24 -19.82 -0.92
C LEU A 192 -4.65 -21.17 -0.54
N THR A 193 -5.22 -21.81 0.50
CA THR A 193 -4.80 -23.13 0.98
C THR A 193 -4.96 -24.22 -0.09
N THR A 194 -5.99 -24.12 -0.93
CA THR A 194 -6.21 -25.07 -2.04
C THR A 194 -5.18 -24.85 -3.15
N LEU A 195 -4.86 -23.60 -3.48
CA LEU A 195 -3.91 -23.26 -4.55
C LEU A 195 -2.45 -23.55 -4.17
N ARG A 196 -2.13 -23.48 -2.87
CA ARG A 196 -0.79 -23.79 -2.31
C ARG A 196 -0.62 -25.27 -1.92
N LYS A 197 -1.57 -26.15 -2.28
CA LYS A 197 -1.58 -27.55 -1.85
C LYS A 197 -0.45 -28.38 -2.48
N ASP A 198 -0.05 -28.02 -3.70
CA ASP A 198 1.20 -28.48 -4.32
C ASP A 198 2.20 -27.30 -4.28
N PRO A 199 3.20 -27.31 -3.37
CA PRO A 199 4.16 -26.21 -3.22
C PRO A 199 4.99 -25.92 -4.47
N ASN A 200 5.18 -26.92 -5.33
CA ASN A 200 6.00 -26.83 -6.53
C ASN A 200 5.19 -26.34 -7.76
N SER A 201 3.88 -26.15 -7.59
CA SER A 201 3.00 -25.72 -8.66
C SER A 201 3.14 -24.22 -8.99
N MET A 202 2.86 -23.87 -10.25
CA MET A 202 2.75 -22.47 -10.68
C MET A 202 1.73 -21.71 -9.83
N LEU A 203 0.61 -22.34 -9.48
CA LEU A 203 -0.45 -21.75 -8.68
C LEU A 203 0.06 -21.38 -7.26
N ALA A 204 0.88 -22.23 -6.63
CA ALA A 204 1.50 -21.90 -5.36
C ALA A 204 2.49 -20.72 -5.48
N SER A 205 3.28 -20.69 -6.56
CA SER A 205 4.24 -19.61 -6.87
C SER A 205 3.55 -18.26 -7.10
N MET A 206 2.45 -18.25 -7.87
CA MET A 206 1.65 -17.04 -8.17
C MET A 206 1.13 -16.36 -6.91
N PHE A 207 0.88 -17.13 -5.85
CA PHE A 207 0.34 -16.64 -4.59
C PHE A 207 1.35 -16.75 -3.44
N SER A 208 2.65 -16.75 -3.73
CA SER A 208 3.70 -16.67 -2.70
C SER A 208 4.00 -15.22 -2.31
N ASP A 209 4.62 -15.00 -1.14
CA ASP A 209 4.87 -13.66 -0.56
C ASP A 209 5.79 -12.76 -1.43
N ASN A 210 6.48 -13.34 -2.41
CA ASN A 210 7.34 -12.66 -3.39
C ASN A 210 6.70 -12.49 -4.78
N SER A 211 5.41 -12.73 -4.92
CA SER A 211 4.72 -12.62 -6.22
C SER A 211 4.53 -11.16 -6.65
N THR A 212 4.71 -10.88 -7.94
CA THR A 212 4.57 -9.54 -8.56
C THR A 212 3.21 -9.31 -9.22
N ILE A 213 2.29 -10.29 -9.10
CA ILE A 213 1.04 -10.34 -9.84
C ILE A 213 0.01 -9.43 -9.17
N GLN A 214 -0.50 -8.47 -9.93
CA GLN A 214 -1.53 -7.54 -9.47
C GLN A 214 -2.93 -8.08 -9.82
N PRO A 215 -3.92 -7.96 -8.92
CA PRO A 215 -5.29 -8.30 -9.24
C PRO A 215 -5.92 -7.29 -10.22
N ASP A 216 -6.92 -7.74 -10.98
CA ASP A 216 -7.76 -6.88 -11.81
C ASP A 216 -8.69 -5.99 -10.96
N ALA A 217 -9.41 -5.05 -11.60
CA ALA A 217 -10.32 -4.11 -10.95
C ALA A 217 -11.39 -4.78 -10.05
N ASP A 218 -11.78 -6.02 -10.36
CA ASP A 218 -12.78 -6.81 -9.62
C ASP A 218 -12.16 -7.71 -8.52
N ASN A 219 -10.87 -7.51 -8.23
CA ASN A 219 -10.07 -8.31 -7.31
C ASN A 219 -9.93 -9.79 -7.72
N SER A 220 -9.98 -10.06 -9.04
CA SER A 220 -9.74 -11.38 -9.64
C SER A 220 -8.35 -11.46 -10.26
N TYR A 221 -7.74 -12.64 -10.24
CA TYR A 221 -6.47 -12.90 -10.91
C TYR A 221 -6.71 -13.58 -12.25
N PHE A 222 -6.28 -12.93 -13.34
CA PHE A 222 -6.47 -13.44 -14.69
C PHE A 222 -5.41 -14.49 -15.08
N ILE A 223 -5.88 -15.59 -15.68
CA ILE A 223 -5.07 -16.65 -16.26
C ILE A 223 -5.57 -16.90 -17.69
N ASP A 224 -4.67 -16.78 -18.67
CA ASP A 224 -4.98 -16.94 -20.10
C ASP A 224 -4.99 -18.43 -20.51
N ARG A 225 -5.97 -19.19 -20.00
CA ARG A 225 -6.17 -20.64 -20.22
C ARG A 225 -7.64 -21.00 -20.33
N ASP A 226 -7.96 -22.22 -20.76
CA ASP A 226 -9.35 -22.69 -20.86
C ASP A 226 -9.91 -23.06 -19.47
N GLY A 227 -10.91 -22.30 -19.02
CA GLY A 227 -11.59 -22.54 -17.74
C GLY A 227 -12.30 -23.91 -17.66
N THR A 228 -12.68 -24.50 -18.80
CA THR A 228 -13.42 -25.77 -18.86
C THR A 228 -12.61 -26.90 -18.22
N TYR A 229 -11.32 -26.99 -18.54
CA TYR A 229 -10.42 -28.03 -18.02
C TYR A 229 -9.80 -27.64 -16.67
N PHE A 230 -9.69 -26.33 -16.39
CA PHE A 230 -9.25 -25.83 -15.09
C PHE A 230 -10.13 -26.32 -13.93
N ARG A 231 -11.43 -26.55 -14.17
CA ARG A 231 -12.33 -27.15 -13.18
C ARG A 231 -11.79 -28.48 -12.62
N PHE A 232 -11.25 -29.33 -13.49
CA PHE A 232 -10.71 -30.64 -13.08
C PHE A 232 -9.41 -30.50 -12.31
N VAL A 233 -8.55 -29.54 -12.70
CA VAL A 233 -7.34 -29.18 -11.95
C VAL A 233 -7.69 -28.70 -10.56
N LEU A 234 -8.68 -27.81 -10.44
CA LEU A 234 -9.11 -27.26 -9.15
C LEU A 234 -9.73 -28.33 -8.25
N ASN A 235 -10.53 -29.24 -8.81
CA ASN A 235 -11.07 -30.38 -8.07
C ASN A 235 -9.97 -31.34 -7.63
N TYR A 236 -8.95 -31.57 -8.46
CA TYR A 236 -7.78 -32.33 -8.05
C TYR A 236 -7.06 -31.67 -6.86
N LEU A 237 -6.85 -30.35 -6.86
CA LEU A 237 -6.23 -29.68 -5.71
C LEU A 237 -7.08 -29.77 -4.43
N ARG A 238 -8.40 -29.86 -4.56
CA ARG A 238 -9.31 -30.06 -3.42
C ARG A 238 -9.21 -31.48 -2.86
N ASP A 239 -9.36 -32.48 -3.71
CA ASP A 239 -9.61 -33.87 -3.31
C ASP A 239 -8.41 -34.82 -3.51
N LEU A 240 -7.37 -34.37 -4.22
CA LEU A 240 -6.19 -35.11 -4.66
C LEU A 240 -6.52 -36.38 -5.47
N ARG A 241 -7.66 -36.38 -6.17
CA ARG A 241 -8.17 -37.51 -6.96
C ARG A 241 -8.77 -37.05 -8.29
N ILE A 242 -8.67 -37.92 -9.30
CA ILE A 242 -9.36 -37.75 -10.59
C ILE A 242 -10.59 -38.65 -10.61
N PRO A 243 -11.80 -38.16 -10.93
CA PRO A 243 -12.99 -38.99 -11.07
C PRO A 243 -12.83 -40.06 -12.17
N ALA A 244 -13.37 -41.26 -11.95
CA ALA A 244 -13.24 -42.39 -12.88
C ALA A 244 -13.80 -42.12 -14.30
N GLY A 245 -14.82 -41.26 -14.41
CA GLY A 245 -15.38 -40.85 -15.70
C GLY A 245 -14.42 -40.02 -16.55
N VAL A 246 -13.48 -39.30 -15.92
CA VAL A 246 -12.45 -38.52 -16.62
C VAL A 246 -11.32 -39.42 -17.11
N THR A 247 -10.97 -40.46 -16.34
CA THR A 247 -9.93 -41.43 -16.75
C THR A 247 -10.34 -42.34 -17.91
N GLN A 248 -11.64 -42.48 -18.17
CA GLN A 248 -12.17 -43.32 -19.26
C GLN A 248 -12.25 -42.58 -20.60
N ASP A 249 -12.33 -41.25 -20.59
CA ASP A 249 -12.37 -40.44 -21.81
C ASP A 249 -10.94 -39.99 -22.20
N PRO A 250 -10.36 -40.54 -23.28
CA PRO A 250 -8.99 -40.22 -23.68
C PRO A 250 -8.83 -38.74 -24.06
N LYS A 251 -9.87 -38.08 -24.57
CA LYS A 251 -9.80 -36.68 -25.00
C LYS A 251 -9.76 -35.74 -23.80
N ILE A 252 -10.65 -35.93 -22.83
CA ILE A 252 -10.67 -35.11 -21.62
C ILE A 252 -9.40 -35.35 -20.80
N MET A 253 -8.93 -36.60 -20.75
CA MET A 253 -7.69 -36.92 -20.07
C MET A 253 -6.49 -36.23 -20.72
N ASP A 254 -6.39 -36.19 -22.05
CA ASP A 254 -5.29 -35.49 -22.73
C ASP A 254 -5.28 -33.98 -22.41
N GLU A 255 -6.43 -33.34 -22.50
CA GLU A 255 -6.59 -31.90 -22.17
C GLU A 255 -6.27 -31.63 -20.70
N LEU A 256 -6.69 -32.50 -19.77
CA LEU A 256 -6.32 -32.41 -18.35
C LEU A 256 -4.80 -32.53 -18.14
N MET A 257 -4.13 -33.40 -18.91
CA MET A 257 -2.67 -33.53 -18.84
C MET A 257 -1.96 -32.30 -19.40
N GLN A 258 -2.50 -31.66 -20.43
CA GLN A 258 -1.99 -30.39 -20.94
C GLN A 258 -2.11 -29.28 -19.87
N GLU A 259 -3.24 -29.19 -19.18
CA GLU A 259 -3.42 -28.26 -18.07
C GLU A 259 -2.51 -28.59 -16.88
N ALA A 260 -2.40 -29.85 -16.49
CA ALA A 260 -1.52 -30.29 -15.40
C ALA A 260 -0.04 -29.92 -15.67
N ARG A 261 0.40 -30.00 -16.93
CA ARG A 261 1.73 -29.53 -17.36
C ARG A 261 1.86 -28.01 -17.23
N PHE A 262 0.85 -27.26 -17.69
CA PHE A 262 0.86 -25.81 -17.63
C PHE A 262 0.96 -25.29 -16.18
N TYR A 263 0.19 -25.87 -15.26
CA TYR A 263 0.22 -25.47 -13.84
C TYR A 263 1.36 -26.12 -13.03
N GLY A 264 2.17 -26.99 -13.64
CA GLY A 264 3.29 -27.67 -12.98
C GLY A 264 2.87 -28.70 -11.92
N LEU A 265 1.72 -29.37 -12.11
CA LEU A 265 1.16 -30.35 -11.17
C LEU A 265 1.69 -31.76 -11.44
N ASN A 266 2.90 -32.04 -10.95
CA ASN A 266 3.61 -33.29 -11.26
C ASN A 266 2.91 -34.53 -10.70
N ASP A 267 2.32 -34.44 -9.52
CA ASP A 267 1.61 -35.56 -8.90
C ASP A 267 0.33 -35.93 -9.68
N LEU A 268 -0.34 -34.93 -10.27
CA LEU A 268 -1.48 -35.14 -11.17
C LEU A 268 -1.05 -35.85 -12.45
N LEU A 269 0.11 -35.49 -13.00
CA LEU A 269 0.67 -36.16 -14.17
C LEU A 269 1.00 -37.63 -13.86
N GLY A 270 1.55 -37.92 -12.68
CA GLY A 270 1.87 -39.28 -12.19
C GLY A 270 0.68 -40.26 -12.21
N LEU A 271 -0.55 -39.76 -11.98
CA LEU A 271 -1.75 -40.59 -11.90
C LEU A 271 -2.14 -41.24 -13.24
N ARG A 272 -1.85 -40.60 -14.38
CA ARG A 272 -2.12 -41.15 -15.74
C ARG A 272 -1.40 -42.47 -15.98
N TRP A 273 -0.20 -42.59 -15.45
CA TRP A 273 0.75 -43.63 -15.84
C TRP A 273 0.51 -44.98 -15.16
N LYS A 274 -0.23 -44.98 -14.05
CA LYS A 274 -0.56 -46.19 -13.28
C LYS A 274 -1.49 -47.15 -14.03
N SER A 275 -2.19 -46.71 -15.07
CA SER A 275 -3.13 -47.53 -15.86
C SER A 275 -2.58 -48.02 -17.21
N MET A 276 -1.28 -47.83 -17.49
CA MET A 276 -0.68 -48.25 -18.77
C MET A 276 -0.32 -49.74 -18.80
N PRO A 277 -0.28 -50.38 -20.01
CA PRO A 277 0.19 -51.75 -20.16
C PRO A 277 1.65 -51.90 -19.71
N VAL A 278 1.87 -52.76 -18.71
CA VAL A 278 3.18 -53.02 -18.10
C VAL A 278 3.97 -54.00 -18.95
N ILE A 279 5.24 -53.69 -19.22
CA ILE A 279 6.20 -54.61 -19.84
C ILE A 279 7.18 -55.06 -18.75
N THR A 280 7.40 -56.38 -18.68
CA THR A 280 8.40 -56.97 -17.77
C THR A 280 9.77 -57.07 -18.43
N GLN A 281 10.86 -57.16 -17.65
CA GLN A 281 12.22 -57.32 -18.20
C GLN A 281 12.34 -58.56 -19.12
N ASP A 282 11.72 -59.68 -18.72
CA ASP A 282 11.72 -60.90 -19.51
C ASP A 282 10.95 -60.76 -20.83
N GLU A 283 9.92 -59.93 -20.86
CA GLU A 283 9.17 -59.60 -22.06
C GLU A 283 9.98 -58.65 -22.96
N LEU A 284 10.66 -57.67 -22.39
CA LEU A 284 11.59 -56.79 -23.10
C LEU A 284 12.67 -57.60 -23.83
N HIS A 285 13.34 -58.53 -23.13
CA HIS A 285 14.38 -59.38 -23.72
C HIS A 285 13.85 -60.36 -24.77
N ARG A 286 12.61 -60.82 -24.64
CA ARG A 286 11.96 -61.66 -25.66
C ARG A 286 11.65 -60.89 -26.94
N LEU A 287 11.21 -59.63 -26.81
CA LEU A 287 10.91 -58.76 -27.94
C LEU A 287 12.17 -58.19 -28.59
N TYR A 288 13.20 -57.90 -27.78
CA TYR A 288 14.45 -57.28 -28.18
C TYR A 288 15.64 -58.08 -27.62
N PRO A 289 16.02 -59.20 -28.25
CA PRO A 289 17.11 -60.03 -27.74
C PRO A 289 18.43 -59.27 -27.72
N LEU A 290 19.16 -59.37 -26.60
CA LEU A 290 20.50 -58.82 -26.48
C LEU A 290 21.45 -59.48 -27.49
N PRO A 291 22.42 -58.75 -28.06
CA PRO A 291 23.42 -59.34 -28.93
C PRO A 291 24.21 -60.44 -28.20
N ILE A 292 24.33 -61.64 -28.79
CA ILE A 292 25.12 -62.74 -28.22
C ILE A 292 26.58 -62.29 -28.15
N ARG A 293 27.14 -62.22 -26.95
CA ARG A 293 28.52 -61.80 -26.70
C ARG A 293 29.48 -62.94 -27.02
N ASN A 294 29.87 -63.10 -28.28
CA ASN A 294 30.96 -64.00 -28.67
C ASN A 294 32.32 -63.37 -28.28
N PRO A 295 33.15 -64.00 -27.44
CA PRO A 295 34.43 -63.43 -27.00
C PRO A 295 35.46 -63.24 -28.11
N ASN A 296 35.31 -63.92 -29.24
CA ASN A 296 36.32 -64.02 -30.30
C ASN A 296 35.92 -63.37 -31.64
N GLU A 297 34.77 -62.71 -31.72
CA GLU A 297 34.36 -61.94 -32.90
C GLU A 297 34.27 -60.46 -32.53
N ASN A 298 34.83 -59.58 -33.36
CA ASN A 298 34.51 -58.15 -33.33
C ASN A 298 33.06 -57.99 -33.78
N VAL A 299 32.12 -58.27 -32.88
CA VAL A 299 30.69 -58.18 -33.15
C VAL A 299 30.37 -56.71 -33.42
N ALA A 300 30.01 -56.41 -34.66
CA ALA A 300 29.42 -55.14 -35.01
C ALA A 300 28.20 -54.93 -34.08
N TYR A 301 28.27 -53.93 -33.20
CA TYR A 301 27.17 -53.50 -32.33
C TYR A 301 25.94 -53.23 -33.19
N ARG A 302 25.03 -54.21 -33.33
CA ARG A 302 23.80 -54.02 -34.11
C ARG A 302 22.90 -53.07 -33.31
N PRO A 303 22.56 -51.88 -33.84
CA PRO A 303 21.58 -51.01 -33.22
C PRO A 303 20.22 -51.71 -33.12
N THR A 304 19.59 -51.62 -31.95
CA THR A 304 18.24 -52.07 -31.68
C THR A 304 17.29 -50.88 -31.77
N VAL A 305 16.24 -51.01 -32.58
CA VAL A 305 15.18 -50.02 -32.69
C VAL A 305 14.06 -50.39 -31.72
N PHE A 306 13.85 -49.60 -30.67
CA PHE A 306 12.75 -49.81 -29.73
C PHE A 306 11.46 -49.13 -30.22
N GLN A 307 10.34 -49.84 -30.20
CA GLN A 307 9.00 -49.30 -30.47
C GLN A 307 8.14 -49.48 -29.23
N LEU A 308 8.43 -48.69 -28.20
CA LEU A 308 7.87 -48.83 -26.85
C LEU A 308 7.01 -47.61 -26.48
N GLN A 309 6.23 -47.09 -27.43
CA GLN A 309 5.32 -45.96 -27.22
C GLN A 309 4.09 -46.36 -26.37
N GLY A 310 3.69 -45.53 -25.41
CA GLY A 310 2.46 -45.73 -24.63
C GLY A 310 2.51 -46.89 -23.63
N LYS A 311 3.70 -47.24 -23.13
CA LYS A 311 3.91 -48.41 -22.26
C LYS A 311 4.38 -48.01 -20.87
N ASN A 312 4.06 -48.86 -19.90
CA ASN A 312 4.66 -48.77 -18.58
C ASN A 312 5.94 -49.61 -18.55
N LEU A 313 7.07 -48.92 -18.47
CA LEU A 313 8.43 -49.44 -18.53
C LEU A 313 9.17 -49.22 -17.20
N CYS A 314 8.47 -48.92 -16.10
CA CYS A 314 9.12 -48.54 -14.86
C CYS A 314 10.10 -49.61 -14.36
N ASN A 315 11.24 -49.15 -13.84
CA ASN A 315 12.33 -49.99 -13.31
C ASN A 315 12.95 -50.97 -14.33
N LEU A 316 12.69 -50.83 -15.63
CA LEU A 316 13.35 -51.66 -16.65
C LEU A 316 14.81 -51.26 -16.86
N ASP A 317 15.62 -52.27 -17.13
CA ASP A 317 17.05 -52.12 -17.40
C ASP A 317 17.31 -52.21 -18.91
N PHE A 318 17.83 -51.13 -19.47
CA PHE A 318 18.27 -50.99 -20.85
C PHE A 318 19.80 -50.95 -20.98
N SER A 319 20.53 -51.29 -19.91
CA SER A 319 21.98 -51.42 -19.95
C SER A 319 22.42 -52.39 -21.06
N ASP A 320 23.57 -52.12 -21.67
CA ASP A 320 24.19 -52.91 -22.74
C ASP A 320 23.45 -52.98 -24.10
N TYR A 321 22.29 -52.33 -24.24
CA TYR A 321 21.68 -52.12 -25.54
C TYR A 321 22.40 -51.04 -26.35
N HIS A 322 22.49 -51.25 -27.67
CA HIS A 322 22.83 -50.20 -28.62
C HIS A 322 21.52 -49.60 -29.16
N ILE A 323 21.12 -48.43 -28.67
CA ILE A 323 19.85 -47.80 -28.99
C ILE A 323 19.99 -47.05 -30.32
N ASP A 324 19.24 -47.49 -31.33
CA ASP A 324 19.16 -46.83 -32.64
C ASP A 324 18.41 -45.49 -32.52
N PRO A 325 18.86 -44.42 -33.22
CA PRO A 325 18.18 -43.12 -33.21
C PRO A 325 16.71 -43.15 -33.67
N ARG A 326 16.25 -44.20 -34.34
CA ARG A 326 14.83 -44.39 -34.72
C ARG A 326 13.96 -44.96 -33.59
N SER A 327 14.54 -45.19 -32.41
CA SER A 327 13.82 -45.72 -31.25
C SER A 327 12.82 -44.70 -30.69
N CYS A 328 11.63 -45.17 -30.33
CA CYS A 328 10.51 -44.37 -29.84
C CYS A 328 10.02 -44.88 -28.49
N PHE A 329 10.12 -44.00 -27.49
CA PHE A 329 9.62 -44.16 -26.13
C PHE A 329 8.49 -43.18 -25.81
N LYS A 330 7.99 -42.43 -26.80
CA LYS A 330 6.99 -41.39 -26.62
C LYS A 330 5.81 -41.83 -25.74
N ASP A 331 5.29 -40.94 -24.91
CA ASP A 331 4.12 -41.20 -24.07
C ASP A 331 4.26 -42.47 -23.18
N SER A 332 5.48 -42.83 -22.74
CA SER A 332 5.72 -43.99 -21.87
C SER A 332 6.16 -43.62 -20.46
N TYR A 333 5.89 -44.52 -19.51
CA TYR A 333 6.29 -44.39 -18.11
C TYR A 333 7.65 -45.06 -17.90
N LEU A 334 8.70 -44.27 -17.75
CA LEU A 334 10.08 -44.71 -17.60
C LEU A 334 10.67 -44.34 -16.23
N GLU A 335 9.84 -44.33 -15.18
CA GLU A 335 10.31 -44.06 -13.82
C GLU A 335 11.39 -45.08 -13.42
N ASN A 336 12.51 -44.59 -12.90
CA ASN A 336 13.66 -45.40 -12.46
C ASN A 336 14.27 -46.35 -13.52
N CYS A 337 14.05 -46.10 -14.82
CA CYS A 337 14.72 -46.89 -15.87
C CYS A 337 16.24 -46.70 -15.86
N ILE A 338 16.97 -47.77 -16.16
CA ILE A 338 18.44 -47.76 -16.17
C ILE A 338 18.95 -47.81 -17.61
N PHE A 339 19.67 -46.78 -18.04
CA PHE A 339 20.38 -46.75 -19.33
C PHE A 339 21.89 -46.70 -19.14
N LYS A 340 22.39 -47.00 -17.93
CA LYS A 340 23.82 -46.99 -17.61
C LYS A 340 24.54 -48.01 -18.51
N ASN A 341 25.53 -47.56 -19.28
CA ASN A 341 26.27 -48.37 -20.26
C ASN A 341 25.54 -48.73 -21.57
N SER A 342 24.31 -48.25 -21.78
CA SER A 342 23.68 -48.30 -23.12
C SER A 342 24.38 -47.32 -24.07
N LYS A 343 24.49 -47.69 -25.35
CA LYS A 343 25.10 -46.83 -26.37
C LYS A 343 24.02 -46.17 -27.22
N PHE A 344 24.04 -44.85 -27.31
CA PHE A 344 23.14 -44.09 -28.18
C PHE A 344 23.81 -43.83 -29.53
N GLY A 345 23.18 -44.29 -30.61
CA GLY A 345 23.65 -44.03 -31.96
C GLY A 345 23.59 -42.53 -32.31
N PHE A 346 24.39 -42.13 -33.28
CA PHE A 346 24.33 -40.80 -33.89
C PHE A 346 23.80 -40.94 -35.32
N ASP A 347 22.83 -40.11 -35.68
CA ASP A 347 22.27 -39.99 -37.02
C ASP A 347 21.92 -38.51 -37.28
N PHE A 348 21.99 -38.07 -38.53
CA PHE A 348 21.70 -36.66 -38.89
C PHE A 348 20.21 -36.39 -39.05
N ASP A 349 19.42 -37.42 -39.36
CA ASP A 349 18.00 -37.33 -39.70
C ASP A 349 17.08 -37.81 -38.56
N TYR A 350 17.59 -38.66 -37.67
CA TYR A 350 16.80 -39.28 -36.60
C TYR A 350 17.38 -39.04 -35.20
N GLN A 351 16.49 -38.89 -34.22
CA GLN A 351 16.82 -38.74 -32.79
C GLN A 351 15.90 -39.64 -31.97
N VAL A 352 16.44 -40.23 -30.90
CA VAL A 352 15.64 -41.09 -30.02
C VAL A 352 14.52 -40.26 -29.37
N ASP A 353 13.28 -40.72 -29.53
CA ASP A 353 12.09 -39.98 -29.13
C ASP A 353 11.65 -40.34 -27.70
N PHE A 354 11.89 -39.44 -26.75
CA PHE A 354 11.39 -39.48 -25.38
C PHE A 354 10.33 -38.40 -25.11
N THR A 355 9.66 -37.90 -26.15
CA THR A 355 8.66 -36.85 -25.99
C THR A 355 7.53 -37.30 -25.08
N PHE A 356 7.09 -36.39 -24.20
CA PHE A 356 6.00 -36.60 -23.26
C PHE A 356 6.17 -37.78 -22.28
N THR A 357 7.36 -38.32 -22.11
CA THR A 357 7.64 -39.46 -21.19
C THR A 357 7.73 -39.05 -19.73
N TYR A 358 7.57 -40.00 -18.81
CA TYR A 358 7.84 -39.81 -17.38
C TYR A 358 9.16 -40.46 -17.01
N LEU A 359 10.20 -39.67 -16.75
CA LEU A 359 11.59 -40.09 -16.57
C LEU A 359 12.14 -39.82 -15.16
N LYS A 360 11.27 -39.62 -14.16
CA LYS A 360 11.70 -39.41 -12.78
C LYS A 360 12.59 -40.58 -12.32
N GLY A 361 13.81 -40.29 -11.90
CA GLY A 361 14.79 -41.30 -11.46
C GLY A 361 15.43 -42.14 -12.57
N ALA A 362 15.11 -41.89 -13.85
CA ALA A 362 15.78 -42.56 -14.96
C ALA A 362 17.25 -42.14 -15.07
N THR A 363 18.13 -43.08 -15.40
CA THR A 363 19.59 -42.82 -15.45
C THR A 363 20.13 -42.96 -16.87
N PHE A 364 20.81 -41.93 -17.38
CA PHE A 364 21.40 -41.90 -18.74
C PHE A 364 22.93 -41.86 -18.73
N PRO A 365 23.60 -42.34 -19.79
CA PRO A 365 25.04 -42.12 -19.96
C PRO A 365 25.33 -40.62 -20.17
N LYS A 366 26.42 -40.13 -19.56
CA LYS A 366 26.85 -38.74 -19.70
C LYS A 366 27.21 -38.42 -21.15
N GLU A 367 26.82 -37.24 -21.62
CA GLU A 367 27.26 -36.73 -22.92
C GLU A 367 28.79 -36.58 -22.96
N GLY A 368 29.39 -36.89 -24.10
CA GLY A 368 30.85 -36.88 -24.28
C GLY A 368 31.54 -38.19 -23.87
N THR A 369 30.79 -39.24 -23.54
CA THR A 369 31.34 -40.59 -23.26
C THR A 369 31.31 -41.46 -24.52
N ASN A 370 32.04 -42.59 -24.52
CA ASN A 370 32.01 -43.56 -25.62
C ASN A 370 30.61 -44.12 -25.92
N ASN A 371 29.72 -44.05 -24.92
CA ASN A 371 28.35 -44.53 -24.99
C ASN A 371 27.35 -43.44 -25.43
N ARG A 372 27.73 -42.16 -25.33
CA ARG A 372 26.96 -41.01 -25.86
C ARG A 372 27.92 -39.92 -26.30
N ALA A 373 28.29 -39.92 -27.58
CA ALA A 373 29.19 -38.94 -28.16
C ALA A 373 28.61 -37.51 -28.06
N SER A 374 29.49 -36.50 -28.05
CA SER A 374 29.06 -35.10 -28.09
C SER A 374 28.33 -34.82 -29.40
N GLY A 375 27.12 -34.24 -29.31
CA GLY A 375 26.24 -34.02 -30.46
C GLY A 375 25.15 -35.09 -30.68
N VAL A 376 25.08 -36.14 -29.84
CA VAL A 376 23.91 -37.04 -29.80
C VAL A 376 22.76 -36.35 -29.07
N GLU A 377 21.88 -35.72 -29.86
CA GLU A 377 20.65 -35.10 -29.38
C GLU A 377 19.56 -36.16 -29.13
N ILE A 378 18.85 -36.00 -28.01
CA ILE A 378 17.73 -36.86 -27.62
C ILE A 378 16.50 -35.97 -27.55
N ARG A 379 15.41 -36.37 -28.20
CA ARG A 379 14.18 -35.58 -28.24
C ARG A 379 13.40 -35.77 -26.94
N MET A 380 13.47 -34.79 -26.04
CA MET A 380 12.83 -34.84 -24.70
C MET A 380 11.71 -33.80 -24.52
N GLU A 381 11.15 -33.31 -25.62
CA GLU A 381 10.08 -32.29 -25.58
C GLU A 381 8.90 -32.78 -24.73
N GLY A 382 8.59 -32.05 -23.65
CA GLY A 382 7.52 -32.40 -22.72
C GLY A 382 7.80 -33.61 -21.82
N ALA A 383 9.02 -34.12 -21.70
CA ALA A 383 9.31 -35.17 -20.72
C ALA A 383 9.23 -34.64 -19.27
N ILE A 384 8.71 -35.45 -18.35
CA ILE A 384 8.62 -35.17 -16.91
C ILE A 384 9.86 -35.76 -16.24
N LEU A 385 10.79 -34.91 -15.85
CA LEU A 385 12.05 -35.29 -15.21
C LEU A 385 11.91 -35.14 -13.67
N SER A 386 12.79 -35.76 -12.88
CA SER A 386 12.82 -35.56 -11.42
C SER A 386 13.04 -34.08 -11.06
N GLU A 387 12.69 -33.71 -9.83
CA GLU A 387 12.61 -32.35 -9.24
C GLU A 387 13.87 -31.46 -9.33
N ASN A 388 14.88 -31.85 -10.08
CA ASN A 388 15.91 -30.95 -10.55
C ASN A 388 16.32 -31.34 -11.98
N PRO A 389 15.90 -30.57 -13.00
CA PRO A 389 16.58 -30.53 -14.28
C PRO A 389 18.09 -30.21 -14.15
N GLU A 390 18.53 -29.72 -12.97
CA GLU A 390 19.92 -29.36 -12.64
C GLU A 390 20.92 -30.53 -12.74
N ASP A 391 20.51 -31.81 -12.62
CA ASP A 391 21.45 -32.94 -12.69
C ASP A 391 21.75 -33.40 -14.13
N MET A 392 21.04 -32.87 -15.13
CA MET A 392 21.29 -33.17 -16.54
C MET A 392 21.80 -31.98 -17.35
N PHE A 393 21.63 -30.74 -16.89
CA PHE A 393 22.14 -29.51 -17.52
C PHE A 393 22.42 -28.43 -16.45
N PRO A 394 23.50 -27.63 -16.58
CA PRO A 394 24.01 -26.80 -15.49
C PRO A 394 23.02 -25.70 -15.08
N GLN A 395 22.71 -25.58 -13.79
CA GLN A 395 21.70 -24.64 -13.28
C GLN A 395 22.23 -23.86 -12.04
N ASN A 396 21.58 -22.71 -11.75
CA ASN A 396 21.89 -21.60 -10.81
C ASN A 396 22.87 -20.48 -11.23
N GLU A 397 22.86 -19.35 -10.46
CA GLU A 397 23.80 -18.21 -10.51
C GLU A 397 25.23 -18.65 -10.14
N HIS A 398 25.72 -19.69 -10.81
CA HIS A 398 27.06 -20.23 -10.69
C HIS A 398 28.12 -19.14 -10.81
N ILE A 399 27.84 -18.03 -11.53
CA ILE A 399 28.71 -16.86 -11.58
C ILE A 399 28.76 -16.14 -10.22
N GLU A 400 27.63 -15.91 -9.56
CA GLU A 400 27.61 -15.33 -8.22
C GLU A 400 28.18 -16.28 -7.16
N GLU A 401 27.84 -17.57 -7.23
CA GLU A 401 28.41 -18.59 -6.33
C GLU A 401 29.92 -18.73 -6.53
N HIS A 402 30.39 -18.74 -7.78
CA HIS A 402 31.82 -18.73 -8.09
C HIS A 402 32.48 -17.45 -7.59
N ILE A 403 31.83 -16.29 -7.68
CA ILE A 403 32.34 -15.05 -7.10
C ILE A 403 32.37 -15.12 -5.56
N LYS A 404 31.39 -15.75 -4.91
CA LYS A 404 31.34 -15.92 -3.45
C LYS A 404 32.38 -16.93 -2.95
N ARG A 405 32.59 -18.04 -3.68
CA ARG A 405 33.53 -19.12 -3.32
C ARG A 405 34.97 -18.84 -3.71
N HIS A 406 35.20 -18.30 -4.91
CA HIS A 406 36.53 -18.10 -5.49
C HIS A 406 36.91 -16.62 -5.64
N GLY A 407 36.02 -15.69 -5.31
CA GLY A 407 36.24 -14.27 -5.51
C GLY A 407 36.08 -13.83 -6.97
N ARG A 408 36.26 -12.53 -7.20
CA ARG A 408 36.44 -12.00 -8.56
C ARG A 408 37.91 -12.11 -8.95
N ARG A 409 38.19 -11.90 -10.25
CA ARG A 409 39.58 -11.72 -10.71
C ARG A 409 40.28 -10.66 -9.87
N LEU A 410 41.54 -10.92 -9.52
CA LEU A 410 42.36 -10.01 -8.69
C LEU A 410 42.48 -8.59 -9.30
N ASP A 411 42.44 -8.48 -10.63
CA ASP A 411 42.50 -7.20 -11.37
C ASP A 411 41.12 -6.52 -11.56
N TYR A 412 40.03 -7.12 -11.06
CA TYR A 412 38.67 -6.66 -11.32
C TYR A 412 38.42 -5.24 -10.79
N GLU A 413 38.78 -4.98 -9.54
CA GLU A 413 38.57 -3.68 -8.90
C GLU A 413 39.42 -2.59 -9.54
N GLU A 414 40.69 -2.90 -9.83
CA GLU A 414 41.58 -1.95 -10.48
C GLU A 414 41.10 -1.59 -11.90
N ARG A 415 40.58 -2.59 -12.65
CA ARG A 415 40.02 -2.37 -13.99
C ARG A 415 38.70 -1.63 -13.95
N LYS A 416 37.83 -1.89 -12.97
CA LYS A 416 36.58 -1.15 -12.77
C LYS A 416 36.87 0.32 -12.44
N ARG A 417 37.73 0.59 -11.47
CA ARG A 417 38.20 1.94 -11.11
C ARG A 417 38.80 2.68 -12.32
N LYS A 418 39.72 2.05 -13.05
CA LYS A 418 40.34 2.64 -14.26
C LYS A 418 39.30 2.86 -15.37
N ARG A 419 38.25 2.04 -15.47
CA ARG A 419 37.17 2.20 -16.46
C ARG A 419 36.29 3.40 -16.13
N GLU A 420 35.85 3.53 -14.88
CA GLU A 420 35.04 4.65 -14.38
C GLU A 420 35.79 5.98 -14.50
N ALA A 421 37.07 6.02 -14.10
CA ALA A 421 37.90 7.22 -14.26
C ALA A 421 38.06 7.66 -15.73
N ARG A 422 38.21 6.72 -16.67
CA ARG A 422 38.30 7.03 -18.11
C ARG A 422 36.96 7.35 -18.76
N GLN A 423 35.83 7.05 -18.11
CA GLN A 423 34.51 7.20 -18.70
C GLN A 423 34.21 8.67 -19.07
N ALA A 424 34.60 9.62 -18.22
CA ALA A 424 34.42 11.05 -18.48
C ALA A 424 35.17 11.50 -19.75
N HIS A 425 36.45 11.11 -19.89
CA HIS A 425 37.25 11.41 -21.08
C HIS A 425 36.70 10.73 -22.33
N LYS A 426 36.33 9.44 -22.24
CA LYS A 426 35.73 8.70 -23.36
C LYS A 426 34.39 9.31 -23.79
N ALA A 427 33.54 9.71 -22.84
CA ALA A 427 32.26 10.33 -23.15
C ALA A 427 32.43 11.69 -23.86
N SER A 428 33.38 12.50 -23.42
CA SER A 428 33.72 13.77 -24.08
C SER A 428 34.27 13.54 -25.49
N GLN A 429 35.25 12.64 -25.64
CA GLN A 429 35.84 12.29 -26.93
C GLN A 429 34.78 11.72 -27.89
N TYR A 430 33.92 10.83 -27.41
CA TYR A 430 32.85 10.24 -28.21
C TYR A 430 31.85 11.30 -28.66
N ALA A 431 31.48 12.24 -27.80
CA ALA A 431 30.59 13.34 -28.16
C ALA A 431 31.15 14.27 -29.25
N GLN A 432 32.49 14.45 -29.31
CA GLN A 432 33.15 15.25 -30.34
C GLN A 432 33.28 14.52 -31.68
N LYS A 433 33.47 13.19 -31.65
CA LYS A 433 33.71 12.37 -32.85
C LYS A 433 32.45 11.81 -33.51
N VAL A 434 31.34 11.73 -32.77
CA VAL A 434 30.10 11.16 -33.30
C VAL A 434 29.40 12.15 -34.23
N HIS A 435 28.96 11.69 -35.39
CA HIS A 435 28.26 12.51 -36.39
C HIS A 435 26.86 11.94 -36.72
N GLY A 436 26.02 12.76 -37.35
CA GLY A 436 24.69 12.36 -37.84
C GLY A 436 23.67 12.05 -36.75
N LEU A 437 22.80 11.06 -37.00
CA LEU A 437 21.71 10.69 -36.08
C LEU A 437 22.22 10.23 -34.71
N LYS A 438 23.36 9.53 -34.68
CA LYS A 438 23.99 9.07 -33.43
C LYS A 438 24.38 10.25 -32.54
N ALA A 439 24.88 11.35 -33.12
CA ALA A 439 25.18 12.57 -32.39
C ALA A 439 23.93 13.25 -31.82
N LYS A 440 22.86 13.32 -32.61
CA LYS A 440 21.56 13.87 -32.17
C LYS A 440 20.97 13.07 -31.01
N MET A 441 21.00 11.74 -31.09
CA MET A 441 20.52 10.87 -30.00
C MET A 441 21.37 11.01 -28.74
N LEU A 442 22.70 11.08 -28.87
CA LEU A 442 23.59 11.29 -27.74
C LEU A 442 23.33 12.62 -27.03
N ASN A 443 23.14 13.70 -27.79
CA ASN A 443 22.84 15.00 -27.21
C ASN A 443 21.45 15.02 -26.54
N LYS A 444 20.44 14.38 -27.14
CA LYS A 444 19.12 14.22 -26.53
C LYS A 444 19.20 13.44 -25.20
N LYS A 445 19.95 12.33 -25.19
CA LYS A 445 20.16 11.52 -23.98
C LYS A 445 20.88 12.32 -22.89
N ARG A 446 22.00 12.98 -23.21
CA ARG A 446 22.74 13.82 -22.24
C ARG A 446 21.92 15.00 -21.73
N HIS A 447 21.07 15.60 -22.57
CA HIS A 447 20.17 16.66 -22.14
C HIS A 447 19.14 16.15 -21.12
N ALA A 448 18.55 14.98 -21.37
CA ALA A 448 17.62 14.33 -20.43
C ALA A 448 18.29 13.96 -19.10
N GLU A 449 19.48 13.36 -19.14
CA GLU A 449 20.29 13.02 -17.96
C GLU A 449 20.60 14.27 -17.11
N LYS A 450 21.00 15.38 -17.75
CA LYS A 450 21.24 16.66 -17.07
C LYS A 450 19.98 17.20 -16.40
N ILE A 451 18.83 17.14 -17.07
CA ILE A 451 17.56 17.59 -16.49
C ILE A 451 17.18 16.71 -15.30
N GLN A 452 17.32 15.40 -15.42
CA GLN A 452 17.01 14.46 -14.35
C GLN A 452 17.88 14.73 -13.13
N MET A 453 19.20 14.85 -13.31
CA MET A 453 20.12 15.18 -12.22
C MET A 453 19.79 16.54 -11.59
N LYS A 454 19.49 17.57 -12.38
CA LYS A 454 19.06 18.87 -11.85
C LYS A 454 17.79 18.77 -11.02
N LYS A 455 16.79 17.99 -11.47
CA LYS A 455 15.54 17.77 -10.73
C LYS A 455 15.81 17.02 -9.42
N THR A 456 16.64 15.98 -9.45
CA THR A 456 16.99 15.20 -8.26
C THR A 456 17.76 16.03 -7.24
N ILE A 457 18.72 16.84 -7.68
CA ILE A 457 19.45 17.77 -6.81
C ILE A 457 18.47 18.79 -6.20
N LYS A 458 17.61 19.41 -7.01
CA LYS A 458 16.60 20.37 -6.53
C LYS A 458 15.64 19.73 -5.51
N GLN A 459 15.14 18.53 -5.78
CA GLN A 459 14.28 17.80 -4.85
C GLN A 459 14.99 17.48 -3.53
N HIS A 460 16.28 17.12 -3.58
CA HIS A 460 17.07 16.85 -2.39
C HIS A 460 17.36 18.14 -1.60
N GLU A 461 17.66 19.25 -2.28
CA GLU A 461 17.81 20.58 -1.67
C GLU A 461 16.50 21.04 -1.01
N GLU A 462 15.36 20.88 -1.68
CA GLU A 462 14.02 21.19 -1.17
C GLU A 462 13.64 20.31 0.02
N LYS A 463 14.05 19.04 0.04
CA LYS A 463 13.84 18.12 1.18
C LYS A 463 14.69 18.52 2.40
N ASN A 464 15.92 18.97 2.17
CA ASN A 464 16.84 19.36 3.25
C ASN A 464 16.56 20.75 3.79
N ALA A 465 16.08 21.66 2.94
CA ALA A 465 15.48 22.89 3.39
C ALA A 465 14.14 22.56 4.05
N LYS A 466 14.09 22.57 5.40
CA LYS A 466 12.83 22.80 6.10
C LYS A 466 12.34 24.17 5.66
N GLN A 467 11.61 24.25 4.55
CA GLN A 467 10.73 25.39 4.34
C GLN A 467 9.79 25.35 5.55
N LYS A 468 9.95 26.31 6.48
CA LYS A 468 8.78 26.74 7.27
C LYS A 468 7.70 26.90 6.23
N SER A 469 6.58 26.18 6.39
CA SER A 469 5.46 26.40 5.50
C SER A 469 5.25 27.91 5.47
N ALA A 470 5.43 28.50 4.29
CA ALA A 470 4.99 29.85 4.05
C ALA A 470 3.47 29.80 3.94
N ASP A 471 2.80 29.21 4.93
CA ASP A 471 1.39 29.36 5.18
C ASP A 471 1.19 30.69 5.90
N ALA A 472 1.76 31.75 5.32
CA ALA A 472 1.03 33.00 5.31
C ALA A 472 -0.16 32.71 4.39
N ILE A 473 -1.29 32.32 5.00
CA ILE A 473 -2.58 32.19 4.34
C ILE A 473 -2.69 33.39 3.39
N PRO A 474 -2.73 33.19 2.07
CA PRO A 474 -2.89 34.31 1.15
C PRO A 474 -4.15 35.05 1.57
N GLU A 475 -4.06 36.36 1.79
CA GLU A 475 -5.18 37.19 2.21
C GLU A 475 -6.27 37.12 1.12
N GLY A 476 -7.24 36.23 1.34
CA GLY A 476 -8.15 35.72 0.30
C GLY A 476 -8.34 34.21 0.31
N ALA A 477 -8.36 33.55 1.48
CA ALA A 477 -8.72 32.14 1.61
C ALA A 477 -10.10 31.91 1.01
N VAL A 478 -10.14 31.24 -0.14
CA VAL A 478 -11.39 30.92 -0.84
C VAL A 478 -11.83 29.52 -0.40
N PRO A 479 -13.12 29.28 -0.13
CA PRO A 479 -13.63 27.96 0.22
C PRO A 479 -13.20 26.87 -0.77
N THR A 480 -13.13 25.61 -0.31
CA THR A 480 -12.61 24.46 -1.07
C THR A 480 -13.23 24.30 -2.46
N TYR A 481 -14.51 24.64 -2.63
CA TYR A 481 -15.26 24.58 -3.89
C TYR A 481 -14.89 25.70 -4.90
N LEU A 482 -14.00 26.62 -4.54
CA LEU A 482 -13.49 27.70 -5.39
C LEU A 482 -11.96 27.61 -5.60
N LEU A 483 -11.28 26.65 -4.95
CA LEU A 483 -9.83 26.44 -5.09
C LEU A 483 -9.44 26.06 -6.53
N ASP A 484 -10.21 25.17 -7.16
CA ASP A 484 -9.97 24.71 -8.54
C ASP A 484 -10.47 25.68 -9.63
N ARG A 485 -11.06 26.80 -9.21
CA ARG A 485 -11.59 27.83 -10.11
C ARG A 485 -10.57 28.93 -10.41
N GLU A 486 -9.28 28.64 -10.16
CA GLU A 486 -8.08 29.50 -10.25
C GLU A 486 -8.37 30.94 -10.66
N GLY A 487 -8.35 31.83 -9.66
CA GLY A 487 -8.28 33.27 -9.88
C GLY A 487 -6.99 33.64 -10.60
N GLU A 488 -7.11 34.17 -11.81
CA GLU A 488 -6.03 34.86 -12.50
C GLU A 488 -5.58 36.08 -11.66
N ASP A 489 -4.27 36.27 -11.45
CA ASP A 489 -3.68 37.33 -10.64
C ASP A 489 -4.31 38.72 -10.83
N ARG A 490 -4.80 39.32 -9.73
CA ARG A 490 -5.51 40.61 -9.68
C ARG A 490 -4.79 41.78 -10.38
N ALA A 491 -3.45 41.77 -10.42
CA ALA A 491 -2.67 42.83 -11.08
C ALA A 491 -2.81 42.83 -12.61
N LYS A 492 -3.11 41.67 -13.23
CA LYS A 492 -3.41 41.58 -14.67
C LYS A 492 -4.87 41.90 -14.99
N ILE A 493 -5.77 41.85 -14.00
CA ILE A 493 -7.21 42.02 -14.19
C ILE A 493 -7.58 43.44 -14.62
N LEU A 494 -6.91 44.51 -14.17
CA LEU A 494 -7.27 45.87 -14.63
C LEU A 494 -6.94 46.10 -16.12
N SER A 495 -5.78 45.62 -16.57
CA SER A 495 -5.38 45.68 -17.98
C SER A 495 -6.20 44.71 -18.85
N ASN A 496 -6.51 43.53 -18.31
CA ASN A 496 -7.35 42.55 -18.98
C ASN A 496 -8.83 42.91 -18.95
N MET A 497 -9.36 43.62 -17.94
CA MET A 497 -10.75 44.08 -17.88
C MET A 497 -11.03 45.15 -18.91
N VAL A 498 -10.07 46.06 -19.16
CA VAL A 498 -10.21 47.04 -20.25
C VAL A 498 -10.15 46.34 -21.62
N LYS A 499 -9.32 45.31 -21.76
CA LYS A 499 -9.27 44.46 -22.96
C LYS A 499 -10.49 43.52 -23.09
N GLN A 500 -11.06 43.05 -21.98
CA GLN A 500 -12.24 42.20 -21.90
C GLN A 500 -13.49 43.02 -22.13
N LYS A 501 -13.65 44.22 -21.58
CA LYS A 501 -14.77 45.12 -21.93
C LYS A 501 -14.77 45.50 -23.42
N ARG A 502 -13.58 45.59 -24.06
CA ARG A 502 -13.47 45.73 -25.52
C ARG A 502 -13.78 44.43 -26.28
N LYS A 503 -13.53 43.25 -25.70
CA LYS A 503 -13.86 41.92 -26.28
C LYS A 503 -15.30 41.48 -26.02
N GLU A 504 -15.92 41.81 -24.89
CA GLU A 504 -17.25 41.35 -24.47
C GLU A 504 -18.36 41.95 -25.34
N LYS A 505 -18.14 43.14 -25.91
CA LYS A 505 -19.07 43.77 -26.86
C LYS A 505 -19.17 43.04 -28.20
N ALA A 506 -18.27 42.09 -28.50
CA ALA A 506 -18.25 41.33 -29.77
C ALA A 506 -17.90 39.82 -29.65
N GLY A 507 -17.45 39.34 -28.49
CA GLY A 507 -16.66 38.11 -28.37
C GLY A 507 -17.18 37.03 -27.42
N LYS A 508 -18.33 37.23 -26.77
CA LYS A 508 -18.88 36.25 -25.81
C LYS A 508 -19.19 34.89 -26.47
N TRP A 509 -19.52 34.90 -27.77
CA TRP A 509 -19.95 33.71 -28.52
C TRP A 509 -18.94 33.22 -29.57
N SER A 510 -17.70 33.72 -29.61
CA SER A 510 -16.72 33.31 -30.64
C SER A 510 -16.29 31.85 -30.48
N VAL A 511 -16.31 31.07 -31.56
CA VAL A 511 -15.74 29.71 -31.58
C VAL A 511 -14.22 29.76 -31.35
N PRO A 512 -13.58 28.69 -30.83
CA PRO A 512 -12.14 28.65 -30.56
C PRO A 512 -11.25 29.00 -31.75
N LEU A 513 -11.66 28.59 -32.96
CA LEU A 513 -11.00 28.93 -34.22
C LEU A 513 -11.95 29.77 -35.10
N PRO A 514 -11.96 31.11 -34.95
CA PRO A 514 -12.87 31.98 -35.70
C PRO A 514 -12.44 32.14 -37.17
N THR A 515 -11.13 32.19 -37.41
CA THR A 515 -10.55 32.30 -38.74
C THR A 515 -9.65 31.09 -39.01
N VAL A 516 -9.77 30.52 -40.20
CA VAL A 516 -8.98 29.37 -40.64
C VAL A 516 -8.34 29.73 -41.97
N ARG A 517 -7.18 29.14 -42.26
CA ARG A 517 -6.55 29.22 -43.58
C ARG A 517 -7.57 28.85 -44.67
N GLY A 518 -7.75 29.73 -45.64
CA GLY A 518 -8.48 29.41 -46.86
C GLY A 518 -7.76 28.31 -47.63
N MET A 519 -8.49 27.30 -48.09
CA MET A 519 -7.96 26.30 -49.00
C MET A 519 -8.50 26.56 -50.40
N ALA A 520 -7.63 26.38 -51.38
CA ALA A 520 -8.01 26.46 -52.78
C ALA A 520 -8.77 25.18 -53.21
N GLU A 521 -9.59 25.29 -54.25
CA GLU A 521 -10.43 24.17 -54.70
C GLU A 521 -9.63 23.00 -55.27
N ASP A 522 -8.43 23.26 -55.81
CA ASP A 522 -7.50 22.26 -56.32
C ASP A 522 -6.87 21.40 -55.21
N GLU A 523 -6.61 21.99 -54.03
CA GLU A 523 -6.20 21.26 -52.82
C GLU A 523 -7.31 20.33 -52.31
N MET A 524 -8.58 20.73 -52.50
CA MET A 524 -9.77 19.99 -52.05
C MET A 524 -10.20 18.87 -53.02
N PHE A 525 -10.08 19.13 -54.31
CA PHE A 525 -10.58 18.26 -55.36
C PHE A 525 -9.49 17.86 -56.35
N LYS A 526 -9.17 16.56 -56.36
CA LYS A 526 -8.35 15.97 -57.40
C LYS A 526 -9.18 15.68 -58.64
N VAL A 527 -8.73 16.14 -59.81
CA VAL A 527 -9.40 15.87 -61.09
C VAL A 527 -9.24 14.39 -61.46
N VAL A 528 -10.35 13.72 -61.77
CA VAL A 528 -10.35 12.32 -62.25
C VAL A 528 -10.69 12.27 -63.73
N LYS A 529 -9.75 11.78 -64.53
CA LYS A 529 -9.91 11.62 -65.98
C LYS A 529 -10.58 10.28 -66.32
N THR A 530 -11.56 10.31 -67.22
CA THR A 530 -12.40 9.14 -67.60
C THR A 530 -12.38 8.88 -69.11
N GLY A 531 -12.76 7.66 -69.51
CA GLY A 531 -12.72 7.18 -70.89
C GLY A 531 -11.40 6.49 -71.26
N LYS A 532 -11.39 5.70 -72.34
CA LYS A 532 -10.23 4.90 -72.80
C LYS A 532 -8.98 5.78 -73.00
N HIS A 533 -9.15 6.95 -73.60
CA HIS A 533 -8.07 7.94 -73.83
C HIS A 533 -7.91 8.96 -72.69
N LYS A 534 -8.66 8.85 -71.58
CA LYS A 534 -8.61 9.75 -70.41
C LYS A 534 -8.75 11.25 -70.75
N THR A 535 -9.53 11.60 -71.76
CA THR A 535 -9.72 13.00 -72.18
C THR A 535 -10.80 13.72 -71.37
N LYS A 536 -11.74 13.00 -70.77
CA LYS A 536 -12.90 13.59 -70.07
C LYS A 536 -12.60 13.85 -68.60
N GLN A 537 -12.59 15.12 -68.18
CA GLN A 537 -12.14 15.56 -66.84
C GLN A 537 -13.29 16.10 -65.97
N TRP A 538 -14.50 15.55 -66.06
CA TRP A 538 -15.68 16.10 -65.38
C TRP A 538 -15.83 15.66 -63.92
N LYS A 539 -15.16 14.56 -63.52
CA LYS A 539 -15.20 14.03 -62.14
C LYS A 539 -14.20 14.73 -61.22
N ARG A 540 -14.55 14.82 -59.94
CA ARG A 540 -13.76 15.41 -58.86
C ARG A 540 -13.70 14.43 -57.69
N LEU A 541 -12.51 14.06 -57.26
CA LEU A 541 -12.27 13.24 -56.07
C LEU A 541 -11.98 14.16 -54.89
N VAL A 542 -12.72 14.00 -53.79
CA VAL A 542 -12.43 14.70 -52.53
C VAL A 542 -11.20 14.09 -51.89
N THR A 543 -10.19 14.91 -51.60
CA THR A 543 -8.90 14.49 -51.00
C THR A 543 -8.88 14.62 -49.48
N LYS A 544 -9.85 15.33 -48.90
CA LYS A 544 -9.96 15.58 -47.46
C LYS A 544 -10.86 14.56 -46.77
N ALA A 545 -10.77 14.51 -45.45
CA ALA A 545 -11.68 13.74 -44.61
C ALA A 545 -13.13 14.16 -44.86
N THR A 546 -14.04 13.19 -44.82
CA THR A 546 -15.47 13.41 -45.07
C THR A 546 -16.31 12.65 -44.05
N PHE A 547 -17.41 13.26 -43.63
CA PHE A 547 -18.49 12.57 -42.97
C PHE A 547 -19.56 12.23 -43.99
N VAL A 548 -20.11 11.04 -43.86
CA VAL A 548 -21.17 10.54 -44.70
C VAL A 548 -22.17 9.86 -43.78
N GLY A 549 -23.42 10.32 -43.79
CA GLY A 549 -24.48 9.82 -42.91
C GLY A 549 -24.74 8.32 -43.10
N GLU A 550 -25.36 7.70 -42.09
CA GLU A 550 -25.54 6.25 -42.00
C GLU A 550 -26.33 5.65 -43.19
N GLY A 551 -27.29 6.39 -43.74
CA GLY A 551 -28.10 5.97 -44.91
C GLY A 551 -27.45 6.24 -46.28
N PHE A 552 -26.14 6.46 -46.37
CA PHE A 552 -25.53 6.82 -47.65
C PHE A 552 -25.34 5.63 -48.60
N THR A 553 -26.03 5.70 -49.74
CA THR A 553 -25.76 4.86 -50.90
C THR A 553 -25.01 5.65 -51.98
N ARG A 554 -23.99 5.04 -52.61
CA ARG A 554 -23.27 5.68 -53.71
C ARG A 554 -24.18 5.84 -54.93
N LYS A 555 -24.11 7.00 -55.58
CA LYS A 555 -24.78 7.21 -56.87
C LYS A 555 -24.11 6.36 -57.96
N PRO A 556 -24.84 5.92 -58.99
CA PRO A 556 -24.24 5.19 -60.11
C PRO A 556 -23.06 5.97 -60.72
N PRO A 557 -21.97 5.30 -61.17
CA PRO A 557 -20.75 5.97 -61.62
C PRO A 557 -20.95 6.98 -62.76
N LYS A 558 -22.00 6.85 -63.57
CA LYS A 558 -22.34 7.79 -64.65
C LYS A 558 -22.84 9.14 -64.13
N TYR A 559 -23.48 9.17 -62.96
CA TYR A 559 -24.10 10.36 -62.35
C TYR A 559 -23.29 10.92 -61.17
N GLU A 560 -22.29 10.18 -60.68
CA GLU A 560 -21.40 10.62 -59.59
C GLU A 560 -20.30 11.55 -60.12
N ARG A 561 -20.47 12.87 -59.89
CA ARG A 561 -19.45 13.90 -60.19
C ARG A 561 -18.41 14.03 -59.07
N PHE A 562 -18.87 14.15 -57.82
CA PHE A 562 -18.01 14.26 -56.64
C PHE A 562 -17.87 12.90 -55.97
N VAL A 563 -16.65 12.36 -55.98
CA VAL A 563 -16.33 11.05 -55.42
C VAL A 563 -15.72 11.25 -54.03
N ARG A 564 -16.38 10.72 -53.00
CA ARG A 564 -15.88 10.68 -51.61
C ARG A 564 -15.36 9.28 -51.30
N PRO A 565 -14.04 9.03 -51.32
CA PRO A 565 -13.49 7.68 -51.17
C PRO A 565 -13.75 7.11 -49.77
N MET A 566 -13.98 5.80 -49.66
CA MET A 566 -14.31 5.16 -48.37
C MET A 566 -13.21 5.31 -47.32
N GLY A 567 -11.93 5.26 -47.72
CA GLY A 567 -10.79 5.42 -46.80
C GLY A 567 -10.67 6.79 -46.14
N LEU A 568 -11.41 7.80 -46.64
CA LEU A 568 -11.46 9.15 -46.04
C LEU A 568 -12.81 9.42 -45.36
N ARG A 569 -13.64 8.40 -45.13
CA ARG A 569 -14.94 8.55 -44.46
C ARG A 569 -14.81 8.27 -42.97
N TYR A 570 -15.03 9.30 -42.16
CA TYR A 570 -15.04 9.21 -40.71
C TYR A 570 -16.47 9.12 -40.18
N LYS A 571 -16.67 8.28 -39.17
CA LYS A 571 -17.95 8.12 -38.46
C LYS A 571 -17.90 8.60 -37.01
N LYS A 572 -16.71 8.67 -36.43
CA LYS A 572 -16.46 9.08 -35.04
C LYS A 572 -15.39 10.18 -35.02
N ALA A 573 -15.41 11.00 -33.98
CA ALA A 573 -14.43 12.05 -33.71
C ALA A 573 -13.95 11.97 -32.25
N HIS A 574 -12.70 12.33 -31.99
CA HIS A 574 -12.18 12.44 -30.62
C HIS A 574 -12.47 13.85 -30.10
N VAL A 575 -13.42 13.94 -29.18
CA VAL A 575 -13.94 15.21 -28.64
C VAL A 575 -13.42 15.45 -27.23
N THR A 576 -12.74 16.56 -27.01
CA THR A 576 -12.11 16.94 -25.74
C THR A 576 -12.94 18.00 -25.02
N HIS A 577 -13.32 17.75 -23.76
CA HIS A 577 -14.05 18.71 -22.91
C HIS A 577 -13.08 19.65 -22.19
N PRO A 578 -13.10 20.99 -22.42
CA PRO A 578 -12.12 21.91 -21.83
C PRO A 578 -12.07 21.90 -20.30
N GLU A 579 -13.22 21.75 -19.64
CA GLU A 579 -13.33 21.82 -18.17
C GLU A 579 -12.93 20.50 -17.52
N LEU A 580 -13.31 19.36 -18.12
CA LEU A 580 -13.00 18.04 -17.57
C LEU A 580 -11.60 17.55 -17.97
N LYS A 581 -10.99 18.20 -18.97
CA LYS A 581 -9.72 17.80 -19.59
C LYS A 581 -9.69 16.33 -20.02
N ALA A 582 -10.86 15.78 -20.34
CA ALA A 582 -11.07 14.40 -20.78
C ALA A 582 -11.46 14.36 -22.26
N THR A 583 -11.08 13.28 -22.95
CA THR A 583 -11.32 13.08 -24.39
C THR A 583 -12.20 11.86 -24.61
N PHE A 584 -13.23 11.99 -25.45
CA PHE A 584 -14.24 10.97 -25.71
C PHE A 584 -14.31 10.66 -27.21
N CYS A 585 -14.45 9.38 -27.58
CA CYS A 585 -14.57 8.96 -28.98
C CYS A 585 -16.05 8.89 -29.38
N LEU A 586 -16.60 10.03 -29.78
CA LEU A 586 -18.04 10.19 -29.99
C LEU A 586 -18.45 10.02 -31.45
N PRO A 587 -19.63 9.45 -31.74
CA PRO A 587 -20.16 9.36 -33.10
C PRO A 587 -20.50 10.75 -33.66
N ILE A 588 -20.16 10.98 -34.93
CA ILE A 588 -20.55 12.18 -35.67
C ILE A 588 -21.99 11.99 -36.17
N ILE A 589 -22.85 12.95 -35.88
CA ILE A 589 -24.23 13.01 -36.38
C ILE A 589 -24.27 13.73 -37.74
N GLY A 590 -23.55 14.84 -37.85
CA GLY A 590 -23.60 15.69 -39.03
C GLY A 590 -22.50 16.74 -39.10
N VAL A 591 -22.34 17.34 -40.29
CA VAL A 591 -21.48 18.50 -40.51
C VAL A 591 -22.37 19.72 -40.60
N LYS A 592 -22.26 20.63 -39.61
CA LYS A 592 -23.12 21.82 -39.54
C LYS A 592 -22.59 22.98 -40.37
N LYS A 593 -21.28 23.23 -40.30
CA LYS A 593 -20.65 24.36 -41.00
C LYS A 593 -19.19 24.10 -41.31
N ASN A 594 -18.83 24.17 -42.59
CA ASN A 594 -17.45 24.28 -43.03
C ASN A 594 -17.12 25.77 -43.29
N PRO A 595 -16.02 26.32 -42.71
CA PRO A 595 -15.69 27.74 -42.84
C PRO A 595 -15.28 28.18 -44.25
N GLN A 596 -14.92 27.26 -45.15
CA GLN A 596 -14.39 27.61 -46.47
C GLN A 596 -15.48 27.78 -47.53
N SER A 597 -16.46 26.86 -47.56
CA SER A 597 -17.55 26.91 -48.53
C SER A 597 -18.78 26.13 -48.05
N PRO A 598 -20.01 26.62 -48.30
CA PRO A 598 -21.23 25.87 -48.08
C PRO A 598 -21.28 24.54 -48.86
N LEU A 599 -20.66 24.48 -50.06
CA LEU A 599 -20.56 23.24 -50.84
C LEU A 599 -19.86 22.13 -50.06
N TYR A 600 -18.83 22.48 -49.28
CA TYR A 600 -18.07 21.53 -48.47
C TYR A 600 -18.89 21.03 -47.29
N THR A 601 -19.76 21.87 -46.74
CA THR A 601 -20.74 21.47 -45.72
C THR A 601 -21.69 20.42 -46.28
N GLN A 602 -22.24 20.64 -47.48
CA GLN A 602 -23.14 19.68 -48.14
C GLN A 602 -22.45 18.37 -48.53
N LEU A 603 -21.20 18.45 -48.97
CA LEU A 603 -20.37 17.27 -49.25
C LEU A 603 -19.89 16.57 -47.97
N GLY A 604 -20.14 17.13 -46.78
CA GLY A 604 -19.70 16.58 -45.51
C GLY A 604 -18.19 16.63 -45.33
N VAL A 605 -17.49 17.55 -45.98
CA VAL A 605 -16.03 17.68 -45.90
C VAL A 605 -15.63 18.24 -44.54
N ILE A 606 -14.69 17.54 -43.89
CA ILE A 606 -14.17 17.87 -42.57
C ILE A 606 -12.75 18.44 -42.74
N THR A 607 -12.61 19.71 -42.41
CA THR A 607 -11.34 20.46 -42.39
C THR A 607 -11.17 21.14 -41.03
N LYS A 608 -9.98 21.67 -40.76
CA LYS A 608 -9.77 22.53 -39.59
C LYS A 608 -10.82 23.63 -39.50
N GLY A 609 -11.35 23.81 -38.30
CA GLY A 609 -12.42 24.75 -37.97
C GLY A 609 -13.83 24.37 -38.43
N THR A 610 -14.01 23.19 -39.04
CA THR A 610 -15.35 22.66 -39.34
C THR A 610 -16.10 22.42 -38.04
N VAL A 611 -17.37 22.82 -38.00
CA VAL A 611 -18.28 22.58 -36.89
C VAL A 611 -19.09 21.32 -37.19
N LEU A 612 -18.92 20.32 -36.33
CA LEU A 612 -19.61 19.04 -36.35
C LEU A 612 -20.70 19.03 -35.29
N GLU A 613 -21.73 18.23 -35.54
CA GLU A 613 -22.68 17.78 -34.54
C GLU A 613 -22.28 16.37 -34.11
N VAL A 614 -22.05 16.19 -32.81
CA VAL A 614 -21.57 14.93 -32.22
C VAL A 614 -22.56 14.43 -31.19
N ASN A 615 -22.70 13.10 -31.12
CA ASN A 615 -23.56 12.46 -30.14
C ASN A 615 -22.89 12.47 -28.76
N VAL A 616 -23.55 13.05 -27.76
CA VAL A 616 -23.04 13.22 -26.40
C VAL A 616 -23.83 12.44 -25.34
N SER A 617 -24.62 11.44 -25.76
CA SER A 617 -25.39 10.60 -24.82
C SER A 617 -24.50 9.94 -23.76
N GLU A 618 -23.26 9.57 -24.11
CA GLU A 618 -22.29 8.98 -23.17
C GLU A 618 -21.83 9.95 -22.07
N LEU A 619 -21.96 11.27 -22.26
CA LEU A 619 -21.58 12.27 -21.26
C LEU A 619 -22.67 12.52 -20.21
N GLY A 620 -23.87 11.97 -20.40
CA GLY A 620 -24.97 12.11 -19.44
C GLY A 620 -25.41 13.57 -19.21
N LEU A 621 -25.23 14.45 -20.19
CA LEU A 621 -25.58 15.86 -20.05
C LEU A 621 -27.10 16.02 -20.00
N VAL A 622 -27.61 16.74 -19.00
CA VAL A 622 -29.05 17.01 -18.83
C VAL A 622 -29.27 18.51 -18.77
N THR A 623 -30.33 18.97 -19.44
CA THR A 623 -30.77 20.38 -19.35
C THR A 623 -31.41 20.66 -17.99
N THR A 624 -31.54 21.93 -17.59
CA THR A 624 -32.23 22.32 -16.35
C THR A 624 -33.68 21.81 -16.28
N GLY A 625 -34.31 21.55 -17.43
CA GLY A 625 -35.64 20.94 -17.55
C GLY A 625 -35.67 19.41 -17.54
N GLY A 626 -34.57 18.72 -17.15
CA GLY A 626 -34.53 17.27 -17.04
C GLY A 626 -34.43 16.49 -18.36
N LYS A 627 -34.38 17.17 -19.51
CA LYS A 627 -34.21 16.52 -20.82
C LYS A 627 -32.75 16.18 -21.06
N VAL A 628 -32.49 14.93 -21.46
CA VAL A 628 -31.15 14.44 -21.82
C VAL A 628 -30.70 15.08 -23.13
N VAL A 629 -29.50 15.64 -23.13
CA VAL A 629 -28.82 16.19 -24.30
C VAL A 629 -28.07 15.05 -24.98
N TRP A 630 -28.44 14.75 -26.23
CA TRP A 630 -27.77 13.72 -27.03
C TRP A 630 -26.98 14.31 -28.19
N GLY A 631 -27.11 15.60 -28.51
CA GLY A 631 -26.36 16.27 -29.58
C GLY A 631 -25.71 17.57 -29.11
N LYS A 632 -24.43 17.78 -29.43
CA LYS A 632 -23.71 19.04 -29.19
C LYS A 632 -22.84 19.40 -30.39
N TYR A 633 -22.58 20.70 -30.54
CA TYR A 633 -21.62 21.19 -31.53
C TYR A 633 -20.18 21.09 -31.02
N ALA A 634 -19.30 20.59 -31.87
CA ALA A 634 -17.86 20.51 -31.63
C ALA A 634 -17.10 21.10 -32.82
N GLN A 635 -15.98 21.78 -32.55
CA GLN A 635 -15.15 22.36 -33.61
C GLN A 635 -13.87 21.53 -33.80
N VAL A 636 -13.58 21.15 -35.03
CA VAL A 636 -12.37 20.41 -35.41
C VAL A 636 -11.16 21.33 -35.31
N THR A 637 -10.14 20.97 -34.52
CA THR A 637 -8.96 21.84 -34.34
C THR A 637 -7.73 21.42 -35.14
N ASN A 638 -7.68 20.18 -35.61
CA ASN A 638 -6.58 19.64 -36.41
C ASN A 638 -6.88 19.62 -37.92
N ASN A 639 -5.89 19.19 -38.71
CA ASN A 639 -6.04 18.87 -40.14
C ASN A 639 -6.08 17.34 -40.29
N PRO A 640 -7.24 16.70 -40.49
CA PRO A 640 -7.39 15.24 -40.47
C PRO A 640 -6.70 14.50 -41.62
N GLU A 641 -6.16 15.21 -42.61
CA GLU A 641 -5.47 14.65 -43.78
C GLU A 641 -3.96 14.41 -43.61
N GLY A 642 -3.37 14.81 -42.47
CA GLY A 642 -1.93 14.66 -42.18
C GLY A 642 -1.54 13.24 -41.74
N LEU A 643 -0.26 13.04 -41.39
CA LEU A 643 0.26 11.79 -40.78
C LEU A 643 -0.49 11.37 -39.50
N ASP A 644 -1.25 12.30 -38.91
CA ASP A 644 -2.20 12.08 -37.83
C ASP A 644 -3.57 11.68 -38.43
N SER A 645 -3.75 10.41 -38.75
CA SER A 645 -5.02 9.87 -39.30
C SER A 645 -6.19 9.86 -38.28
N GLY A 646 -5.98 10.36 -37.08
CA GLY A 646 -7.02 10.61 -36.09
C GLY A 646 -7.66 11.99 -36.26
N LEU A 647 -8.99 12.07 -36.20
CA LEU A 647 -9.71 13.31 -35.88
C LEU A 647 -9.47 13.66 -34.41
N ASN A 648 -8.22 14.01 -34.08
CA ASN A 648 -7.78 14.33 -32.73
C ASN A 648 -8.02 15.81 -32.43
N ASP A 649 -8.50 16.08 -31.22
CA ASP A 649 -8.87 17.39 -30.71
C ASP A 649 -10.02 18.09 -31.47
N THR A 650 -11.21 17.51 -31.44
CA THR A 650 -12.43 18.33 -31.53
C THR A 650 -12.70 18.94 -30.15
N LYS A 651 -12.49 20.25 -29.95
CA LYS A 651 -12.79 20.85 -28.63
C LYS A 651 -14.29 21.11 -28.50
N PHE A 652 -14.86 20.72 -27.36
CA PHE A 652 -16.17 21.23 -26.94
C PHE A 652 -16.07 22.74 -26.76
N LYS A 653 -17.12 23.44 -27.18
CA LYS A 653 -17.51 24.66 -26.48
C LYS A 653 -18.77 24.33 -25.69
N SER A 654 -18.64 24.15 -24.37
CA SER A 654 -19.75 24.28 -23.42
C SER A 654 -20.18 25.75 -23.43
N THR A 655 -20.87 26.17 -24.48
CA THR A 655 -21.81 27.27 -24.28
C THR A 655 -23.00 26.62 -23.60
N ASN A 656 -23.08 26.80 -22.28
CA ASN A 656 -24.39 26.91 -21.65
C ASN A 656 -25.19 27.89 -22.51
N GLU A 657 -26.40 27.48 -22.88
CA GLU A 657 -27.37 28.29 -23.64
C GLU A 657 -27.05 28.44 -25.14
N PHE A 658 -27.33 27.39 -25.92
CA PHE A 658 -28.01 27.62 -27.20
C PHE A 658 -29.50 27.42 -26.95
N CYS A 659 -30.13 28.51 -26.50
CA CYS A 659 -31.58 28.67 -26.59
C CYS A 659 -31.92 29.04 -28.04
N GLY A 660 -32.96 28.39 -28.58
CA GLY A 660 -33.76 28.79 -29.75
C GLY A 660 -33.11 29.51 -30.93
N PHE A 661 -33.09 28.84 -32.08
CA PHE A 661 -33.63 29.43 -33.31
C PHE A 661 -34.69 28.50 -33.87
#